data_AF-A0A349P8L2-F1
#
_entry.id   AF-A0A349P8L2-F1
#
_cell.length_a   1.000
_cell.length_b   1.000
_cell.length_c   1.000
_cell.angle_alpha   90.00
_cell.angle_beta   90.00
_cell.angle_gamma   90.00
#
_symmetry.space_group_name_H-M   'P 1'
#
loop_
_entity.id
_entity.type
_entity.pdbx_description
1 polymer ?
#
loop_
_entity_poly.entity_id
_entity_poly.type
_entity_poly.pdbx_seq_one_letter_code
_entity_poly.pdbx_strand_id
1 'polypeptide(L)'
;MRAALIFLLLFACSGARVSAATADQQEELMRSLLETFIGAGDLPSALETARKAGKLYPKSVFWVKKSGELSLWSGDPKSALASFKRLLSLENTRELRARVAVLAIGIKDYETALYALELDLAANNLEKADDLIYIYEQLGRPEEAADLIEKYSDRFNSPSGYAKAIELHTNMGDKQAAEINYRTSIRKFGLTPVTAHGYAELLSSKRDLAAAFEILKSAEPRAKRSDTSFWKMLGDLAWYFGDVQRAVKAAAILDGEGAAQEPEYDRLTSYYRAAGMEIEAEKFYIRAWQNTSKPYFLMSWLNALARRGDYAAVGAAIAGLNPEQARLAATNQYFWTLKAIAEAETGNMAGALAAYDAALSISPDSEEVKIQLIWFLSSGHRGPQLRERIGPLSAGGAELPEKQLALSYAYMAAGDSGSALERIAAYRRLNPSGDAPEFRADALEAGGFTHAAQEVSFGRWLKLAAARNAGSFASAQEAADWLRLCARFCSAPRFSGELNLLSTVLDREKITNALIGRASLHGEQETIFRLGRGLKEYPVWLKLSKALTYTETGELDQLLAESRDALPFRDRITALERLGFTSEARAQTARLYWKNGGDIFLNLKAAELLDKARPSVTPASVYRKRKALETSGAAVSARAAAGERLTFTAGGAVFRRSAAKGGALIIARKEDKDGWAGVSYDGKHWDAALKAGGRDAAKKFFTAGFQAARTLTGGMLAELEAGCGARADESSYLEAAGMRDHLSAGVSGPLAKPYYFRVSMDAAQYFSQERIYAGRMSSGRAEISRQDRVPGWAVSTRLYYQNASADSAPRAKGTLDAASPFDGAVFVPSSFNQYGTGFTLTRDGYKLPLRRLSPYLSADYYYNSSFLGGFGSRAGATFSPWRRDIADFWVEYSKGYQGAGDEIKGTGASLTLYF
;
A
#
# COMPACT_ATOMS: atom_id res chain seq x y z
N MET A 1 -36.99 57.84 -90.33
CA MET A 1 -38.34 57.71 -90.92
C MET A 1 -39.34 58.27 -89.90
N ARG A 2 -39.86 59.50 -90.11
CA ARG A 2 -40.62 60.33 -89.12
C ARG A 2 -39.76 60.72 -87.88
N ALA A 3 -39.90 61.85 -87.16
CA ALA A 3 -40.34 63.25 -87.39
C ALA A 3 -39.85 64.07 -86.14
N ALA A 4 -39.67 65.41 -86.06
CA ALA A 4 -39.90 66.53 -86.98
C ALA A 4 -38.99 67.78 -86.66
N LEU A 5 -39.33 68.91 -87.30
CA LEU A 5 -39.05 70.36 -87.10
C LEU A 5 -38.49 70.90 -85.75
N ILE A 6 -37.93 72.13 -85.61
CA ILE A 6 -37.26 73.20 -86.42
C ILE A 6 -37.34 74.52 -85.60
N PHE A 7 -36.27 75.33 -85.55
CA PHE A 7 -36.24 76.82 -85.50
C PHE A 7 -34.74 77.24 -85.61
N LEU A 8 -34.13 77.84 -86.65
CA LEU A 8 -34.44 78.87 -87.68
C LEU A 8 -33.91 80.27 -87.28
N LEU A 9 -32.88 80.75 -88.02
CA LEU A 9 -32.47 82.14 -88.41
C LEU A 9 -30.93 82.19 -88.61
N LEU A 10 -30.37 82.24 -89.83
CA LEU A 10 -30.18 83.43 -90.72
C LEU A 10 -29.39 84.56 -90.03
N PHE A 11 -28.17 84.96 -90.46
CA PHE A 11 -27.87 85.55 -91.77
C PHE A 11 -26.38 85.45 -92.19
N ALA A 12 -26.05 85.91 -93.41
CA ALA A 12 -24.72 85.84 -94.04
C ALA A 12 -23.73 86.93 -93.58
N CYS A 13 -22.41 86.68 -93.75
CA CYS A 13 -21.57 87.47 -94.69
C CYS A 13 -20.14 86.91 -94.88
N SER A 14 -19.47 87.41 -95.94
CA SER A 14 -18.02 87.49 -96.17
C SER A 14 -17.15 86.25 -95.91
N GLY A 15 -16.64 85.66 -96.99
CA GLY A 15 -15.45 84.81 -96.91
C GLY A 15 -14.18 85.64 -96.68
N ALA A 16 -13.35 85.21 -95.72
CA ALA A 16 -12.00 85.72 -95.52
C ALA A 16 -11.03 84.52 -95.40
N ARG A 17 -9.95 84.52 -96.20
CA ARG A 17 -8.85 83.57 -96.02
C ARG A 17 -8.07 83.97 -94.76
N VAL A 18 -8.12 83.13 -93.72
CA VAL A 18 -7.21 83.26 -92.57
C VAL A 18 -5.81 82.82 -93.00
N SER A 19 -4.83 83.71 -92.88
CA SER A 19 -3.41 83.35 -93.04
C SER A 19 -3.00 82.39 -91.93
N ALA A 20 -2.16 81.39 -92.24
CA ALA A 20 -1.67 80.46 -91.23
C ALA A 20 -0.97 81.21 -90.08
N ALA A 21 -1.51 81.09 -88.87
CA ALA A 21 -0.94 81.69 -87.66
C ALA A 21 0.47 81.13 -87.37
N THR A 22 1.32 81.89 -86.68
CA THR A 22 2.67 81.43 -86.32
C THR A 22 2.62 80.29 -85.30
N ALA A 23 3.69 79.50 -85.20
CA ALA A 23 3.72 78.32 -84.34
C ALA A 23 3.41 78.63 -82.86
N ASP A 24 3.87 79.78 -82.36
CA ASP A 24 3.63 80.21 -80.97
C ASP A 24 2.17 80.66 -80.76
N GLN A 25 1.60 81.42 -81.71
CA GLN A 25 0.18 81.82 -81.67
C GLN A 25 -0.76 80.60 -81.76
N GLN A 26 -0.38 79.58 -82.52
CA GLN A 26 -1.08 78.31 -82.57
C GLN A 26 -0.97 77.55 -81.23
N GLU A 27 0.15 77.67 -80.49
CA GLU A 27 0.31 77.02 -79.18
C GLU A 27 -0.57 77.70 -78.14
N GLU A 28 -0.58 79.04 -78.10
CA GLU A 28 -1.36 79.83 -77.15
C GLU A 28 -2.88 79.66 -77.37
N LEU A 29 -3.34 79.64 -78.63
CA LEU A 29 -4.73 79.32 -78.96
C LEU A 29 -5.12 77.91 -78.47
N MET A 30 -4.23 76.92 -78.63
CA MET A 30 -4.46 75.56 -78.13
C MET A 30 -4.53 75.54 -76.59
N ARG A 31 -3.73 76.35 -75.88
CA ARG A 31 -3.79 76.47 -74.40
C ARG A 31 -5.15 76.99 -73.95
N SER A 32 -5.63 78.09 -74.53
CA SER A 32 -6.95 78.65 -74.22
C SER A 32 -8.08 77.65 -74.53
N LEU A 33 -7.97 76.91 -75.62
CA LEU A 33 -8.92 75.85 -75.98
C LEU A 33 -8.91 74.69 -74.97
N LEU A 34 -7.73 74.27 -74.50
CA LEU A 34 -7.58 73.25 -73.47
C LEU A 34 -8.25 73.69 -72.15
N GLU A 35 -7.98 74.92 -71.70
CA GLU A 35 -8.54 75.48 -70.47
C GLU A 35 -10.07 75.60 -70.56
N THR A 36 -10.59 75.96 -71.73
CA THR A 36 -12.04 76.01 -71.99
C THR A 36 -12.68 74.64 -71.82
N PHE A 37 -12.12 73.58 -72.40
CA PHE A 37 -12.66 72.22 -72.26
C PHE A 37 -12.52 71.67 -70.84
N ILE A 38 -11.41 71.93 -70.15
CA ILE A 38 -11.24 71.55 -68.73
C ILE A 38 -12.27 72.28 -67.85
N GLY A 39 -12.47 73.59 -68.06
CA GLY A 39 -13.46 74.39 -67.33
C GLY A 39 -14.91 73.98 -67.60
N ALA A 40 -15.21 73.47 -68.80
CA ALA A 40 -16.51 72.91 -69.18
C ALA A 40 -16.73 71.46 -68.69
N GLY A 41 -15.71 70.79 -68.14
CA GLY A 41 -15.77 69.39 -67.74
C GLY A 41 -15.70 68.39 -68.91
N ASP A 42 -15.45 68.85 -70.14
CA ASP A 42 -15.33 68.02 -71.34
C ASP A 42 -13.93 67.38 -71.43
N LEU A 43 -13.71 66.34 -70.62
CA LEU A 43 -12.49 65.55 -70.59
C LEU A 43 -12.11 64.95 -71.96
N PRO A 44 -13.04 64.38 -72.78
CA PRO A 44 -12.73 63.91 -74.12
C PRO A 44 -12.13 65.00 -75.03
N SER A 45 -12.77 66.17 -75.14
CA SER A 45 -12.27 67.26 -76.00
C SER A 45 -10.99 67.89 -75.46
N ALA A 46 -10.84 68.00 -74.13
CA ALA A 46 -9.58 68.42 -73.50
C ALA A 46 -8.43 67.44 -73.81
N LEU A 47 -8.68 66.13 -73.72
CA LEU A 47 -7.71 65.09 -74.03
C LEU A 47 -7.33 65.07 -75.51
N GLU A 48 -8.29 65.23 -76.42
CA GLU A 48 -7.99 65.32 -77.85
C GLU A 48 -7.14 66.57 -78.17
N THR A 49 -7.48 67.72 -77.56
CA THR A 49 -6.71 68.97 -77.69
C THR A 49 -5.28 68.80 -77.19
N ALA A 50 -5.09 68.23 -75.98
CA ALA A 50 -3.77 67.96 -75.43
C ALA A 50 -2.96 66.95 -76.27
N ARG A 51 -3.60 65.91 -76.84
CA ARG A 51 -2.95 64.93 -77.73
C ARG A 51 -2.54 65.55 -79.08
N LYS A 52 -3.37 66.44 -79.66
CA LYS A 52 -3.02 67.18 -80.89
C LYS A 52 -1.85 68.13 -80.63
N ALA A 53 -1.93 68.94 -79.59
CA ALA A 53 -0.87 69.86 -79.20
C ALA A 53 0.43 69.11 -78.85
N GLY A 54 0.38 67.97 -78.14
CA GLY A 54 1.56 67.15 -77.85
C GLY A 54 2.25 66.52 -79.07
N LYS A 55 1.56 66.42 -80.22
CA LYS A 55 2.16 66.04 -81.52
C LYS A 55 2.80 67.24 -82.23
N LEU A 56 2.16 68.41 -82.17
CA LEU A 56 2.65 69.66 -82.78
C LEU A 56 3.85 70.27 -82.03
N TYR A 57 3.85 70.15 -80.70
CA TYR A 57 4.85 70.74 -79.79
C TYR A 57 5.62 69.64 -79.04
N PRO A 58 6.39 68.78 -79.74
CA PRO A 58 6.93 67.54 -79.21
C PRO A 58 7.96 67.68 -78.07
N LYS A 59 8.46 68.90 -77.81
CA LYS A 59 9.40 69.23 -76.72
C LYS A 59 8.76 70.00 -75.57
N SER A 60 7.47 70.34 -75.64
CA SER A 60 6.80 71.15 -74.62
C SER A 60 6.39 70.30 -73.41
N VAL A 61 7.10 70.51 -72.29
CA VAL A 61 6.84 69.86 -70.99
C VAL A 61 5.37 70.00 -70.58
N PHE A 62 4.78 71.19 -70.80
CA PHE A 62 3.38 71.47 -70.50
C PHE A 62 2.42 70.54 -71.24
N TRP A 63 2.56 70.39 -72.57
CA TRP A 63 1.66 69.58 -73.37
C TRP A 63 1.81 68.09 -73.10
N VAL A 64 3.04 67.61 -72.91
CA VAL A 64 3.30 66.21 -72.57
C VAL A 64 2.73 65.88 -71.18
N LYS A 65 2.89 66.78 -70.19
CA LYS A 65 2.30 66.63 -68.85
C LYS A 65 0.77 66.63 -68.88
N LYS A 66 0.15 67.57 -69.60
CA LYS A 66 -1.32 67.64 -69.71
C LYS A 66 -1.92 66.45 -70.46
N SER A 67 -1.27 65.94 -71.51
CA SER A 67 -1.64 64.68 -72.15
C SER A 67 -1.65 63.50 -71.17
N GLY A 68 -0.66 63.44 -70.25
CA GLY A 68 -0.60 62.41 -69.21
C GLY A 68 -1.68 62.54 -68.15
N GLU A 69 -1.86 63.74 -67.60
CA GLU A 69 -2.88 64.03 -66.57
C GLU A 69 -4.30 63.74 -67.08
N LEU A 70 -4.64 64.21 -68.29
CA LEU A 70 -5.98 64.03 -68.87
C LEU A 70 -6.23 62.59 -69.33
N SER A 71 -5.20 61.86 -69.80
CA SER A 71 -5.34 60.42 -70.09
C SER A 71 -5.66 59.65 -68.81
N LEU A 72 -5.01 59.99 -67.69
CA LEU A 72 -5.25 59.35 -66.39
C LEU A 72 -6.67 59.66 -65.86
N TRP A 73 -7.10 60.91 -65.93
CA TRP A 73 -8.46 61.32 -65.53
C TRP A 73 -9.56 60.70 -66.43
N SER A 74 -9.24 60.39 -67.68
CA SER A 74 -10.15 59.73 -68.62
C SER A 74 -10.15 58.18 -68.52
N GLY A 75 -9.45 57.61 -67.53
CA GLY A 75 -9.39 56.16 -67.32
C GLY A 75 -8.49 55.39 -68.30
N ASP A 76 -7.57 56.07 -68.99
CA ASP A 76 -6.60 55.49 -69.93
C ASP A 76 -5.17 55.53 -69.35
N PRO A 77 -4.82 54.62 -68.41
CA PRO A 77 -3.51 54.60 -67.78
C PRO A 77 -2.39 54.22 -68.75
N LYS A 78 -2.68 53.55 -69.88
CA LYS A 78 -1.69 53.22 -70.92
C LYS A 78 -1.21 54.48 -71.63
N SER A 79 -2.12 55.32 -72.10
CA SER A 79 -1.74 56.61 -72.71
C SER A 79 -1.18 57.60 -71.68
N ALA A 80 -1.64 57.52 -70.43
CA ALA A 80 -1.05 58.30 -69.34
C ALA A 80 0.42 57.92 -69.12
N LEU A 81 0.73 56.62 -69.01
CA LEU A 81 2.09 56.13 -68.85
C LEU A 81 2.97 56.51 -70.04
N ALA A 82 2.50 56.35 -71.28
CA ALA A 82 3.25 56.76 -72.47
C ALA A 82 3.59 58.26 -72.45
N SER A 83 2.66 59.09 -71.99
CA SER A 83 2.87 60.54 -71.84
C SER A 83 3.87 60.85 -70.71
N PHE A 84 3.75 60.20 -69.54
CA PHE A 84 4.67 60.44 -68.41
C PHE A 84 6.07 59.84 -68.64
N LYS A 85 6.20 58.72 -69.34
CA LYS A 85 7.49 58.15 -69.79
C LYS A 85 8.22 59.11 -70.73
N ARG A 86 7.49 59.79 -71.62
CA ARG A 86 8.02 60.89 -72.45
C ARG A 86 8.34 62.14 -71.64
N LEU A 87 7.53 62.46 -70.62
CA LEU A 87 7.83 63.59 -69.74
C LEU A 87 9.14 63.34 -68.99
N LEU A 88 9.43 62.10 -68.60
CA LEU A 88 10.63 61.71 -67.87
C LEU A 88 11.94 61.91 -68.67
N SER A 89 11.88 61.90 -70.01
CA SER A 89 13.03 62.25 -70.87
C SER A 89 13.18 63.74 -71.15
N LEU A 90 12.20 64.57 -70.75
CA LEU A 90 12.26 66.03 -70.78
C LEU A 90 12.58 66.65 -69.40
N GLU A 91 12.10 66.02 -68.33
CA GLU A 91 12.21 66.48 -66.94
C GLU A 91 12.34 65.25 -66.01
N ASN A 92 13.51 65.01 -65.41
CA ASN A 92 13.76 63.83 -64.56
C ASN A 92 13.65 64.16 -63.06
N THR A 93 12.43 64.38 -62.57
CA THR A 93 12.12 64.64 -61.15
C THR A 93 11.73 63.36 -60.39
N ARG A 94 11.91 63.37 -59.05
CA ARG A 94 11.61 62.23 -58.18
C ARG A 94 10.12 61.88 -58.19
N GLU A 95 9.29 62.91 -58.15
CA GLU A 95 7.83 62.83 -58.17
C GLU A 95 7.35 62.18 -59.47
N LEU A 96 8.01 62.48 -60.59
CA LEU A 96 7.68 61.89 -61.88
C LEU A 96 8.16 60.44 -62.00
N ARG A 97 9.36 60.10 -61.51
CA ARG A 97 9.82 58.70 -61.43
C ARG A 97 8.85 57.84 -60.63
N ALA A 98 8.48 58.28 -59.43
CA ALA A 98 7.51 57.59 -58.60
C ALA A 98 6.14 57.44 -59.31
N ARG A 99 5.67 58.49 -60.00
CA ARG A 99 4.41 58.44 -60.74
C ARG A 99 4.44 57.49 -61.94
N VAL A 100 5.56 57.44 -62.67
CA VAL A 100 5.79 56.48 -63.77
C VAL A 100 5.83 55.06 -63.22
N ALA A 101 6.59 54.81 -62.14
CA ALA A 101 6.68 53.50 -61.50
C ALA A 101 5.30 52.98 -61.05
N VAL A 102 4.55 53.76 -60.25
CA VAL A 102 3.22 53.35 -59.76
C VAL A 102 2.23 53.07 -60.90
N LEU A 103 2.20 53.90 -61.94
CA LEU A 103 1.34 53.67 -63.10
C LEU A 103 1.75 52.42 -63.90
N ALA A 104 3.06 52.20 -64.06
CA ALA A 104 3.60 51.05 -64.78
C ALA A 104 3.34 49.73 -64.03
N ILE A 105 3.57 49.68 -62.71
CA ILE A 105 3.22 48.56 -61.84
C ILE A 105 1.72 48.25 -61.95
N GLY A 106 0.87 49.29 -61.82
CA GLY A 106 -0.60 49.14 -61.86
C GLY A 106 -1.16 48.56 -63.16
N ILE A 107 -0.44 48.67 -64.28
CA ILE A 107 -0.82 48.07 -65.58
C ILE A 107 0.06 46.89 -66.00
N LYS A 108 0.99 46.45 -65.14
CA LYS A 108 1.98 45.39 -65.38
C LYS A 108 2.98 45.66 -66.52
N ASP A 109 3.30 46.93 -66.77
CA ASP A 109 4.41 47.34 -67.64
C ASP A 109 5.73 47.33 -66.81
N TYR A 110 6.17 46.12 -66.46
CA TYR A 110 7.26 45.92 -65.51
C TYR A 110 8.61 46.48 -66.01
N GLU A 111 8.90 46.46 -67.31
CA GLU A 111 10.12 47.07 -67.88
C GLU A 111 10.10 48.60 -67.75
N THR A 112 8.94 49.25 -67.90
CA THR A 112 8.83 50.71 -67.66
C THR A 112 8.86 51.05 -66.16
N ALA A 113 8.31 50.19 -65.30
CA ALA A 113 8.42 50.33 -63.86
C ALA A 113 9.89 50.24 -63.42
N LEU A 114 10.60 49.22 -63.90
CA LEU A 114 12.00 48.95 -63.60
C LEU A 114 12.88 50.15 -63.92
N TYR A 115 12.80 50.68 -65.14
CA TYR A 115 13.55 51.88 -65.56
C TYR A 115 13.33 53.09 -64.64
N ALA A 116 12.10 53.31 -64.19
CA ALA A 116 11.78 54.44 -63.30
C ALA A 116 12.30 54.23 -61.86
N LEU A 117 12.30 52.98 -61.38
CA LEU A 117 12.79 52.61 -60.04
C LEU A 117 14.32 52.57 -59.97
N GLU A 118 15.02 52.07 -61.00
CA GLU A 118 16.49 52.11 -61.11
C GLU A 118 17.03 53.55 -61.05
N LEU A 119 16.35 54.48 -61.73
CA LEU A 119 16.69 55.90 -61.69
C LEU A 119 16.47 56.54 -60.31
N ASP A 120 15.55 56.03 -59.49
CA ASP A 120 15.37 56.51 -58.11
C ASP A 120 16.35 55.85 -57.14
N LEU A 121 16.72 54.59 -57.37
CA LEU A 121 17.77 53.90 -56.63
C LEU A 121 19.12 54.63 -56.78
N ALA A 122 19.44 55.09 -58.00
CA ALA A 122 20.61 55.91 -58.28
C ALA A 122 20.68 57.22 -57.48
N ALA A 123 19.55 57.70 -56.95
CA ALA A 123 19.41 58.89 -56.11
C ALA A 123 19.47 58.60 -54.60
N ASN A 124 19.98 57.44 -54.18
CA ASN A 124 20.15 57.00 -52.79
C ASN A 124 18.83 56.77 -52.02
N ASN A 125 17.96 55.91 -52.55
CA ASN A 125 16.68 55.54 -51.94
C ASN A 125 16.57 54.02 -51.64
N LEU A 126 17.67 53.40 -51.20
CA LEU A 126 17.76 51.94 -50.92
C LEU A 126 16.71 51.42 -49.93
N GLU A 127 16.26 52.25 -48.99
CA GLU A 127 15.23 51.88 -48.01
C GLU A 127 13.89 51.50 -48.65
N LYS A 128 13.63 51.95 -49.89
CA LYS A 128 12.39 51.69 -50.64
C LYS A 128 12.59 50.78 -51.84
N ALA A 129 13.65 49.97 -51.85
CA ALA A 129 13.96 49.09 -52.97
C ALA A 129 13.04 47.86 -53.09
N ASP A 130 12.04 47.69 -52.21
CA ASP A 130 11.10 46.56 -52.24
C ASP A 130 10.30 46.48 -53.54
N ASP A 131 9.79 47.61 -54.04
CA ASP A 131 9.08 47.67 -55.33
C ASP A 131 10.00 47.27 -56.50
N LEU A 132 11.29 47.60 -56.42
CA LEU A 132 12.29 47.25 -57.44
C LEU A 132 12.61 45.76 -57.41
N ILE A 133 12.85 45.21 -56.21
CA ILE A 133 13.09 43.78 -55.98
C ILE A 133 11.91 42.96 -56.48
N TYR A 134 10.69 43.31 -56.07
CA TYR A 134 9.46 42.66 -56.52
C TYR A 134 9.37 42.63 -58.05
N ILE A 135 9.69 43.74 -58.73
CA ILE A 135 9.63 43.82 -60.20
C ILE A 135 10.68 42.92 -60.88
N TYR A 136 11.92 42.85 -60.36
CA TYR A 136 12.91 41.88 -60.85
C TYR A 136 12.47 40.43 -60.62
N GLU A 137 11.87 40.11 -59.47
CA GLU A 137 11.30 38.78 -59.20
C GLU A 137 10.16 38.43 -60.17
N GLN A 138 9.25 39.37 -60.45
CA GLN A 138 8.18 39.16 -61.44
C GLN A 138 8.71 38.99 -62.88
N LEU A 139 9.89 39.55 -63.19
CA LEU A 139 10.58 39.40 -64.47
C LEU A 139 11.47 38.15 -64.54
N GLY A 140 11.65 37.42 -63.44
CA GLY A 140 12.53 36.26 -63.35
C GLY A 140 14.02 36.61 -63.46
N ARG A 141 14.42 37.77 -62.93
CA ARG A 141 15.82 38.27 -62.92
C ARG A 141 16.31 38.69 -61.51
N PRO A 142 16.12 37.87 -60.45
CA PRO A 142 16.52 38.24 -59.09
C PRO A 142 18.04 38.44 -58.91
N GLU A 143 18.87 37.83 -59.78
CA GLU A 143 20.32 38.01 -59.79
C GLU A 143 20.71 39.45 -60.15
N GLU A 144 20.05 40.02 -61.17
CA GLU A 144 20.25 41.44 -61.57
C GLU A 144 19.83 42.39 -60.43
N ALA A 145 18.78 42.03 -59.68
CA ALA A 145 18.37 42.77 -58.48
C ALA A 145 19.47 42.73 -57.41
N ALA A 146 20.04 41.55 -57.14
CA ALA A 146 21.05 41.38 -56.11
C ALA A 146 22.33 42.17 -56.44
N ASP A 147 22.87 42.02 -57.65
CA ASP A 147 24.03 42.78 -58.13
C ASP A 147 23.83 44.30 -58.02
N LEU A 148 22.63 44.78 -58.39
CA LEU A 148 22.30 46.19 -58.34
C LEU A 148 22.19 46.71 -56.90
N ILE A 149 21.51 45.96 -56.03
CA ILE A 149 21.36 46.29 -54.60
C ILE A 149 22.72 46.28 -53.90
N GLU A 150 23.57 45.28 -54.13
CA GLU A 150 24.95 45.22 -53.60
C GLU A 150 25.75 46.47 -53.98
N LYS A 151 25.83 46.76 -55.29
CA LYS A 151 26.57 47.89 -55.85
C LYS A 151 26.18 49.23 -55.20
N TYR A 152 24.88 49.44 -54.98
CA TYR A 152 24.40 50.65 -54.32
C TYR A 152 24.57 50.62 -52.79
N SER A 153 24.47 49.44 -52.17
CA SER A 153 24.74 49.25 -50.73
C SER A 153 26.18 49.59 -50.37
N ASP A 154 27.11 49.19 -51.24
CA ASP A 154 28.52 49.58 -51.16
C ASP A 154 28.71 51.08 -51.35
N ARG A 155 28.13 51.65 -52.42
CA ARG A 155 28.25 53.07 -52.78
C ARG A 155 27.71 54.02 -51.71
N PHE A 156 26.59 53.68 -51.09
CA PHE A 156 25.89 54.52 -50.11
C PHE A 156 26.13 54.10 -48.66
N ASN A 157 26.95 53.06 -48.44
CA ASN A 157 27.27 52.51 -47.12
C ASN A 157 25.99 52.19 -46.30
N SER A 158 25.04 51.50 -46.92
CA SER A 158 23.69 51.28 -46.39
C SER A 158 23.52 49.91 -45.72
N PRO A 159 23.25 49.83 -44.40
CA PRO A 159 23.00 48.56 -43.72
C PRO A 159 21.74 47.83 -44.22
N SER A 160 20.67 48.59 -44.54
CA SER A 160 19.42 48.04 -45.07
C SER A 160 19.57 47.50 -46.49
N GLY A 161 20.42 48.12 -47.30
CA GLY A 161 20.81 47.60 -48.61
C GLY A 161 21.51 46.24 -48.51
N TYR A 162 22.51 46.09 -47.62
CA TYR A 162 23.15 44.79 -47.40
C TYR A 162 22.18 43.74 -46.85
N ALA A 163 21.23 44.12 -45.98
CA ALA A 163 20.21 43.19 -45.50
C ALA A 163 19.34 42.64 -46.67
N LYS A 164 18.92 43.51 -47.59
CA LYS A 164 18.19 43.11 -48.81
C LYS A 164 19.03 42.24 -49.75
N ALA A 165 20.31 42.56 -49.95
CA ALA A 165 21.23 41.72 -50.75
C ALA A 165 21.40 40.31 -50.14
N ILE A 166 21.55 40.23 -48.81
CA ILE A 166 21.62 38.96 -48.07
C ILE A 166 20.33 38.16 -48.25
N GLU A 167 19.17 38.81 -48.13
CA GLU A 167 17.86 38.17 -48.30
C GLU A 167 17.67 37.61 -49.71
N LEU A 168 17.96 38.42 -50.75
CA LEU A 168 17.94 37.99 -52.15
C LEU A 168 18.80 36.75 -52.39
N HIS A 169 20.08 36.79 -51.99
CA HIS A 169 20.98 35.65 -52.16
C HIS A 169 20.57 34.43 -51.35
N THR A 170 19.99 34.62 -50.16
CA THR A 170 19.45 33.52 -49.35
C THR A 170 18.24 32.88 -50.03
N ASN A 171 17.35 33.68 -50.62
CA ASN A 171 16.16 33.21 -51.35
C ASN A 171 16.53 32.50 -52.66
N MET A 172 17.56 32.97 -53.38
CA MET A 172 18.12 32.29 -54.55
C MET A 172 18.92 31.03 -54.20
N GLY A 173 19.30 30.85 -52.92
CA GLY A 173 20.14 29.76 -52.45
C GLY A 173 21.64 29.97 -52.66
N ASP A 174 22.09 31.15 -53.09
CA ASP A 174 23.52 31.51 -53.14
C ASP A 174 24.04 31.83 -51.74
N LYS A 175 24.38 30.75 -51.03
CA LYS A 175 24.98 30.80 -49.70
C LYS A 175 26.39 31.37 -49.67
N GLN A 176 27.05 31.56 -50.82
CA GLN A 176 28.39 32.14 -50.89
C GLN A 176 28.31 33.66 -50.96
N ALA A 177 27.50 34.20 -51.87
CA ALA A 177 27.23 35.63 -51.97
C ALA A 177 26.57 36.18 -50.70
N ALA A 178 25.59 35.47 -50.12
CA ALA A 178 25.00 35.84 -48.83
C ALA A 178 26.06 35.96 -47.70
N GLU A 179 27.03 35.04 -47.64
CA GLU A 179 28.09 35.08 -46.62
C GLU A 179 29.08 36.25 -46.86
N ILE A 180 29.43 36.53 -48.12
CA ILE A 180 30.28 37.67 -48.47
C ILE A 180 29.62 38.99 -48.03
N ASN A 181 28.31 39.11 -48.21
CA ASN A 181 27.53 40.27 -47.77
C ASN A 181 27.42 40.36 -46.25
N TYR A 182 27.15 39.25 -45.53
CA TYR A 182 27.20 39.23 -44.06
C TYR A 182 28.56 39.71 -43.53
N ARG A 183 29.65 39.15 -44.04
CA ARG A 183 31.02 39.53 -43.64
C ARG A 183 31.34 40.99 -43.94
N THR A 184 30.87 41.51 -45.07
CA THR A 184 31.10 42.90 -45.47
C THR A 184 30.26 43.87 -44.63
N SER A 185 29.00 43.54 -44.36
CA SER A 185 28.13 44.29 -43.46
C SER A 185 28.70 44.34 -42.03
N ILE A 186 29.08 43.19 -41.45
CA ILE A 186 29.69 43.10 -40.11
C ILE A 186 31.00 43.93 -40.02
N ARG A 187 31.82 43.91 -41.08
CA ARG A 187 33.06 44.70 -41.16
C ARG A 187 32.82 46.21 -41.24
N LYS A 188 31.72 46.66 -41.87
CA LYS A 188 31.39 48.08 -42.05
C LYS A 188 30.58 48.68 -40.89
N PHE A 189 29.65 47.92 -40.33
CA PHE A 189 28.66 48.42 -39.35
C PHE A 189 28.77 47.75 -37.96
N GLY A 190 29.64 46.75 -37.81
CA GLY A 190 29.80 45.98 -36.59
C GLY A 190 28.85 44.79 -36.47
N LEU A 191 29.14 43.90 -35.53
CA LEU A 191 28.32 42.72 -35.26
C LEU A 191 27.17 43.06 -34.30
N THR A 192 25.93 42.98 -34.79
CA THR A 192 24.70 43.10 -34.00
C THR A 192 24.07 41.71 -33.72
N PRO A 193 23.21 41.56 -32.70
CA PRO A 193 22.51 40.29 -32.42
C PRO A 193 21.68 39.79 -33.61
N VAL A 194 20.98 40.69 -34.32
CA VAL A 194 20.17 40.36 -35.50
C VAL A 194 21.06 39.85 -36.64
N THR A 195 22.15 40.55 -36.95
CA THR A 195 23.11 40.11 -37.99
C THR A 195 23.84 38.81 -37.60
N ALA A 196 24.08 38.60 -36.30
CA ALA A 196 24.72 37.38 -35.80
C ALA A 196 23.78 36.16 -35.91
N HIS A 197 22.49 36.33 -35.59
CA HIS A 197 21.47 35.31 -35.79
C HIS A 197 21.39 34.89 -37.26
N GLY A 198 21.15 35.84 -38.17
CA GLY A 198 21.03 35.53 -39.60
C GLY A 198 22.30 34.90 -40.19
N TYR A 199 23.50 35.35 -39.79
CA TYR A 199 24.74 34.71 -40.24
C TYR A 199 24.91 33.31 -39.64
N ALA A 200 24.52 33.10 -38.38
CA ALA A 200 24.52 31.77 -37.76
C ALA A 200 23.51 30.81 -38.39
N GLU A 201 22.34 31.28 -38.84
CA GLU A 201 21.38 30.51 -39.64
C GLU A 201 21.99 30.10 -40.98
N LEU A 202 22.63 31.03 -41.68
CA LEU A 202 23.33 30.74 -42.93
C LEU A 202 24.43 29.69 -42.75
N LEU A 203 25.30 29.87 -41.75
CA LEU A 203 26.37 28.93 -41.39
C LEU A 203 25.82 27.55 -40.98
N SER A 204 24.73 27.52 -40.21
CA SER A 204 24.04 26.27 -39.84
C SER A 204 23.43 25.57 -41.07
N SER A 205 22.90 26.33 -42.04
CA SER A 205 22.44 25.80 -43.33
C SER A 205 23.58 25.23 -44.19
N LYS A 206 24.83 25.60 -43.90
CA LYS A 206 26.07 25.05 -44.49
C LYS A 206 26.68 23.93 -43.62
N ARG A 207 26.02 23.56 -42.52
CA ARG A 207 26.45 22.60 -41.49
C ARG A 207 27.67 23.02 -40.67
N ASP A 208 28.09 24.29 -40.74
CA ASP A 208 29.16 24.83 -39.89
C ASP A 208 28.58 25.38 -38.58
N LEU A 209 28.14 24.45 -37.72
CA LEU A 209 27.57 24.78 -36.41
C LEU A 209 28.61 25.42 -35.47
N ALA A 210 29.89 25.14 -35.66
CA ALA A 210 30.96 25.70 -34.83
C ALA A 210 31.16 27.19 -35.12
N ALA A 211 31.26 27.58 -36.40
CA ALA A 211 31.30 29.00 -36.77
C ALA A 211 30.00 29.72 -36.40
N ALA A 212 28.84 29.06 -36.57
CA ALA A 212 27.54 29.58 -36.14
C ALA A 212 27.49 29.86 -34.62
N PHE A 213 28.09 29.01 -33.79
CA PHE A 213 28.14 29.23 -32.34
C PHE A 213 29.11 30.36 -31.96
N GLU A 214 30.29 30.42 -32.57
CA GLU A 214 31.28 31.48 -32.28
C GLU A 214 30.80 32.88 -32.71
N ILE A 215 30.06 33.01 -33.81
CA ILE A 215 29.49 34.31 -34.21
C ILE A 215 28.40 34.78 -33.22
N LEU A 216 27.55 33.87 -32.72
CA LEU A 216 26.56 34.20 -31.70
C LEU A 216 27.22 34.58 -30.37
N LYS A 217 28.20 33.82 -29.90
CA LYS A 217 28.99 34.16 -28.70
C LYS A 217 29.65 35.54 -28.80
N SER A 218 30.15 35.90 -29.98
CA SER A 218 30.77 37.21 -30.24
C SER A 218 29.78 38.38 -30.20
N ALA A 219 28.49 38.11 -30.41
CA ALA A 219 27.40 39.07 -30.31
C ALA A 219 26.73 39.11 -28.92
N GLU A 220 26.89 38.07 -28.09
CA GLU A 220 26.28 37.92 -26.75
C GLU A 220 26.36 39.20 -25.88
N PRO A 221 27.48 39.95 -25.79
CA PRO A 221 27.56 41.15 -24.96
C PRO A 221 26.70 42.34 -25.44
N ARG A 222 26.16 42.28 -26.67
CA ARG A 222 25.33 43.33 -27.27
C ARG A 222 23.85 42.93 -27.37
N ALA A 223 23.51 41.70 -27.01
CA ALA A 223 22.15 41.17 -27.07
C ALA A 223 21.27 41.73 -25.94
N LYS A 224 20.12 42.28 -26.31
CA LYS A 224 19.05 42.67 -25.39
C LYS A 224 18.25 41.42 -25.02
N ARG A 225 17.59 41.43 -23.87
CA ARG A 225 16.72 40.31 -23.46
C ARG A 225 15.62 40.01 -24.48
N SER A 226 15.05 41.05 -25.08
CA SER A 226 14.05 41.02 -26.15
C SER A 226 14.50 40.35 -27.46
N ASP A 227 15.79 40.08 -27.66
CA ASP A 227 16.32 39.47 -28.89
C ASP A 227 16.09 37.94 -28.88
N THR A 228 14.83 37.52 -28.79
CA THR A 228 14.43 36.14 -28.46
C THR A 228 14.95 35.10 -29.45
N SER A 229 14.91 35.37 -30.76
CA SER A 229 15.48 34.46 -31.77
C SER A 229 16.99 34.24 -31.57
N PHE A 230 17.73 35.31 -31.27
CA PHE A 230 19.16 35.24 -30.95
C PHE A 230 19.41 34.37 -29.71
N TRP A 231 18.68 34.59 -28.62
CA TRP A 231 18.84 33.78 -27.41
C TRP A 231 18.47 32.31 -27.64
N LYS A 232 17.42 32.03 -28.42
CA LYS A 232 17.02 30.67 -28.76
C LYS A 232 18.14 29.94 -29.50
N MET A 233 18.65 30.52 -30.59
CA MET A 233 19.71 29.88 -31.37
C MET A 233 21.03 29.76 -30.58
N LEU A 234 21.38 30.77 -29.78
CA LEU A 234 22.56 30.71 -28.89
C LEU A 234 22.39 29.61 -27.84
N GLY A 235 21.20 29.46 -27.26
CA GLY A 235 20.89 28.41 -26.28
C GLY A 235 20.92 27.01 -26.89
N ASP A 236 20.41 26.86 -28.10
CA ASP A 236 20.42 25.60 -28.85
C ASP A 236 21.85 25.14 -29.19
N LEU A 237 22.69 26.03 -29.74
CA LEU A 237 24.08 25.70 -30.03
C LEU A 237 24.93 25.55 -28.77
N ALA A 238 24.71 26.38 -27.73
CA ALA A 238 25.38 26.21 -26.45
C ALA A 238 25.09 24.85 -25.82
N TRP A 239 23.84 24.38 -25.87
CA TRP A 239 23.47 23.06 -25.39
C TRP A 239 24.12 21.94 -26.21
N TYR A 240 24.11 22.07 -27.54
CA TYR A 240 24.74 21.11 -28.45
C TYR A 240 26.26 20.96 -28.21
N PHE A 241 26.98 22.07 -27.96
CA PHE A 241 28.42 22.07 -27.66
C PHE A 241 28.77 21.85 -26.17
N GLY A 242 27.78 21.58 -25.30
CA GLY A 242 28.00 21.32 -23.88
C GLY A 242 28.29 22.55 -23.01
N ASP A 243 28.11 23.77 -23.54
CA ASP A 243 28.19 25.02 -22.77
C ASP A 243 26.88 25.25 -21.98
N VAL A 244 26.71 24.44 -20.93
CA VAL A 244 25.52 24.44 -20.09
C VAL A 244 25.25 25.82 -19.48
N GLN A 245 26.29 26.58 -19.14
CA GLN A 245 26.14 27.92 -18.55
C GLN A 245 25.49 28.90 -19.53
N ARG A 246 25.93 28.93 -20.80
CA ARG A 246 25.28 29.77 -21.83
C ARG A 246 23.89 29.27 -22.19
N ALA A 247 23.69 27.96 -22.30
CA ALA A 247 22.37 27.39 -22.57
C ALA A 247 21.34 27.73 -21.48
N VAL A 248 21.72 27.62 -20.20
CA VAL A 248 20.87 27.96 -19.06
C VAL A 248 20.63 29.47 -18.96
N LYS A 249 21.65 30.30 -19.22
CA LYS A 249 21.49 31.77 -19.29
C LYS A 249 20.49 32.18 -20.38
N ALA A 250 20.63 31.63 -21.59
CA ALA A 250 19.73 31.88 -22.69
C ALA A 250 18.29 31.43 -22.37
N ALA A 251 18.12 30.23 -21.82
CA ALA A 251 16.82 29.71 -21.39
C ALA A 251 16.17 30.57 -20.30
N ALA A 252 16.94 31.06 -19.32
CA ALA A 252 16.44 31.93 -18.26
C ALA A 252 16.01 33.32 -18.77
N ILE A 253 16.69 33.84 -19.80
CA ILE A 253 16.27 35.06 -20.50
C ILE A 253 14.95 34.81 -21.24
N LEU A 254 14.86 33.73 -22.01
CA LEU A 254 13.64 33.36 -22.74
C LEU A 254 12.43 33.14 -21.83
N ASP A 255 12.60 32.49 -20.68
CA ASP A 255 11.53 32.33 -19.68
C ASP A 255 11.10 33.68 -19.09
N GLY A 256 12.07 34.57 -18.83
CA GLY A 256 11.82 35.93 -18.34
C GLY A 256 11.11 36.85 -19.33
N GLU A 257 11.24 36.63 -20.65
CA GLU A 257 10.51 37.36 -21.70
C GLU A 257 9.23 36.64 -22.16
N GLY A 258 8.85 35.50 -21.55
CA GLY A 258 7.68 34.71 -21.95
C GLY A 258 7.83 33.97 -23.29
N ALA A 259 9.06 33.79 -23.77
CA ALA A 259 9.41 33.17 -25.05
C ALA A 259 10.00 31.74 -24.92
N ALA A 260 10.15 31.22 -23.69
CA ALA A 260 10.64 29.86 -23.45
C ALA A 260 9.69 28.78 -23.99
N GLN A 261 10.28 27.74 -24.59
CA GLN A 261 9.58 26.55 -25.07
C GLN A 261 10.06 25.31 -24.30
N GLU A 262 9.62 24.13 -24.71
CA GLU A 262 9.95 22.83 -24.11
C GLU A 262 11.47 22.64 -23.88
N PRO A 263 12.39 22.97 -24.83
CA PRO A 263 13.83 22.83 -24.62
C PRO A 263 14.38 23.74 -23.52
N GLU A 264 13.88 24.97 -23.40
CA GLU A 264 14.31 25.92 -22.36
C GLU A 264 13.94 25.41 -20.97
N TYR A 265 12.72 24.89 -20.83
CA TYR A 265 12.26 24.30 -19.57
C TYR A 265 13.01 23.02 -19.21
N ASP A 266 13.31 22.15 -20.17
CA ASP A 266 14.15 20.97 -19.94
C ASP A 266 15.59 21.36 -19.50
N ARG A 267 16.19 22.37 -20.13
CA ARG A 267 17.51 22.93 -19.76
C ARG A 267 17.53 23.46 -18.33
N LEU A 268 16.56 24.32 -17.99
CA LEU A 268 16.44 24.94 -16.68
C LEU A 268 16.19 23.89 -15.59
N THR A 269 15.19 23.02 -15.77
CA THR A 269 14.85 21.99 -14.79
C THR A 269 15.97 20.96 -14.61
N SER A 270 16.71 20.61 -15.66
CA SER A 270 17.86 19.71 -15.56
C SER A 270 19.03 20.33 -14.81
N TYR A 271 19.35 21.60 -15.09
CA TYR A 271 20.41 22.33 -14.41
C TYR A 271 20.17 22.48 -12.91
N TYR A 272 19.01 23.02 -12.50
CA TYR A 272 18.71 23.23 -11.09
C TYR A 272 18.61 21.92 -10.30
N ARG A 273 18.10 20.84 -10.92
CA ARG A 273 18.09 19.50 -10.32
C ARG A 273 19.50 18.94 -10.13
N ALA A 274 20.39 19.08 -11.13
CA ALA A 274 21.79 18.66 -11.02
C ALA A 274 22.57 19.45 -9.96
N ALA A 275 22.20 20.71 -9.72
CA ALA A 275 22.74 21.54 -8.65
C ALA A 275 22.12 21.28 -7.25
N GLY A 276 21.17 20.33 -7.12
CA GLY A 276 20.47 20.05 -5.87
C GLY A 276 19.43 21.12 -5.46
N MET A 277 19.14 22.08 -6.33
CA MET A 277 18.23 23.21 -6.09
C MET A 277 16.78 22.86 -6.44
N GLU A 278 16.23 21.83 -5.78
CA GLU A 278 14.93 21.23 -6.14
C GLU A 278 13.77 22.24 -6.13
N ILE A 279 13.78 23.23 -5.22
CA ILE A 279 12.77 24.30 -5.15
C ILE A 279 12.82 25.23 -6.39
N GLU A 280 14.01 25.48 -6.95
CA GLU A 280 14.11 26.26 -8.18
C GLU A 280 13.65 25.43 -9.38
N ALA A 281 14.07 24.16 -9.48
CA ALA A 281 13.61 23.24 -10.52
C ALA A 281 12.07 23.11 -10.55
N GLU A 282 11.42 23.07 -9.38
CA GLU A 282 9.97 23.04 -9.24
C GLU A 282 9.28 24.23 -9.93
N LYS A 283 9.77 25.46 -9.71
CA LYS A 283 9.19 26.67 -10.33
C LYS A 283 9.17 26.57 -11.86
N PHE A 284 10.18 25.94 -12.45
CA PHE A 284 10.24 25.69 -13.88
C PHE A 284 9.32 24.55 -14.31
N TYR A 285 9.14 23.47 -13.55
CA TYR A 285 8.10 22.46 -13.87
C TYR A 285 6.69 23.07 -13.88
N ILE A 286 6.38 23.95 -12.93
CA ILE A 286 5.09 24.65 -12.85
C ILE A 286 4.87 25.52 -14.10
N ARG A 287 5.84 26.39 -14.45
CA ARG A 287 5.75 27.25 -15.65
C ARG A 287 5.71 26.43 -16.93
N ALA A 288 6.54 25.40 -17.05
CA ALA A 288 6.56 24.50 -18.19
C ALA A 288 5.21 23.79 -18.38
N TRP A 289 4.60 23.30 -17.29
CA TRP A 289 3.27 22.71 -17.31
C TRP A 289 2.20 23.72 -17.75
N GLN A 290 2.20 24.93 -17.17
CA GLN A 290 1.27 26.01 -17.52
C GLN A 290 1.37 26.42 -19.00
N ASN A 291 2.59 26.54 -19.53
CA ASN A 291 2.85 27.06 -20.87
C ASN A 291 2.77 25.99 -21.98
N THR A 292 3.04 24.72 -21.68
CA THR A 292 3.11 23.64 -22.70
C THR A 292 2.02 22.58 -22.56
N SER A 293 1.37 22.45 -21.38
CA SER A 293 0.44 21.36 -21.03
C SER A 293 0.97 19.94 -21.31
N LYS A 294 2.29 19.73 -21.31
CA LYS A 294 2.91 18.40 -21.49
C LYS A 294 2.83 17.58 -20.19
N PRO A 295 2.22 16.37 -20.17
CA PRO A 295 2.00 15.61 -18.94
C PRO A 295 3.26 15.28 -18.12
N TYR A 296 4.44 15.18 -18.75
CA TYR A 296 5.68 14.85 -18.04
C TYR A 296 6.18 15.98 -17.12
N PHE A 297 5.90 17.25 -17.44
CA PHE A 297 6.18 18.37 -16.54
C PHE A 297 5.28 18.31 -15.29
N LEU A 298 4.00 17.98 -15.45
CA LEU A 298 3.10 17.72 -14.32
C LEU A 298 3.63 16.56 -13.47
N MET A 299 4.04 15.43 -14.08
CA MET A 299 4.59 14.30 -13.32
C MET A 299 5.86 14.68 -12.57
N SER A 300 6.72 15.50 -13.18
CA SER A 300 7.96 15.98 -12.56
C SER A 300 7.69 16.92 -11.39
N TRP A 301 6.69 17.79 -11.52
CA TRP A 301 6.22 18.66 -10.44
C TRP A 301 5.63 17.88 -9.26
N LEU A 302 4.67 16.97 -9.53
CA LEU A 302 4.04 16.15 -8.48
C LEU A 302 5.06 15.23 -7.79
N ASN A 303 6.05 14.71 -8.52
CA ASN A 303 7.15 13.94 -7.93
C ASN A 303 8.09 14.80 -7.09
N ALA A 304 8.44 16.02 -7.53
CA ALA A 304 9.25 16.95 -6.73
C ALA A 304 8.56 17.31 -5.39
N LEU A 305 7.23 17.51 -5.41
CA LEU A 305 6.41 17.67 -4.22
C LEU A 305 6.45 16.42 -3.31
N ALA A 306 6.18 15.24 -3.87
CA ALA A 306 6.17 13.97 -3.14
C ALA A 306 7.54 13.62 -2.52
N ARG A 307 8.65 13.90 -3.20
CA ARG A 307 10.02 13.69 -2.67
C ARG A 307 10.35 14.56 -1.46
N ARG A 308 9.65 15.68 -1.26
CA ARG A 308 9.73 16.51 -0.04
C ARG A 308 8.74 16.09 1.05
N GLY A 309 7.88 15.10 0.78
CA GLY A 309 6.79 14.69 1.68
C GLY A 309 5.61 15.66 1.72
N ASP A 310 5.52 16.63 0.80
CA ASP A 310 4.43 17.61 0.78
C ASP A 310 3.20 17.08 0.03
N TYR A 311 2.59 16.05 0.60
CA TYR A 311 1.43 15.36 0.04
C TYR A 311 0.17 16.23 0.01
N ALA A 312 0.07 17.22 0.90
CA ALA A 312 -1.01 18.21 0.87
C ALA A 312 -0.92 19.08 -0.39
N ALA A 313 0.29 19.54 -0.74
CA ALA A 313 0.50 20.30 -1.97
C ALA A 313 0.41 19.43 -3.24
N VAL A 314 0.73 18.13 -3.20
CA VAL A 314 0.37 17.17 -4.28
C VAL A 314 -1.15 17.15 -4.49
N GLY A 315 -1.93 17.00 -3.42
CA GLY A 315 -3.39 17.04 -3.48
C GLY A 315 -3.94 18.35 -4.06
N ALA A 316 -3.41 19.49 -3.62
CA ALA A 316 -3.79 20.82 -4.12
C ALA A 316 -3.44 21.01 -5.61
N ALA A 317 -2.25 20.57 -6.04
CA ALA A 317 -1.82 20.62 -7.44
C ALA A 317 -2.72 19.79 -8.36
N ILE A 318 -3.16 18.61 -7.90
CA ILE A 318 -4.10 17.74 -8.62
C ILE A 318 -5.52 18.36 -8.65
N ALA A 319 -5.97 18.96 -7.55
CA ALA A 319 -7.28 19.62 -7.48
C ALA A 319 -7.36 20.90 -8.34
N GLY A 320 -6.23 21.56 -8.59
CA GLY A 320 -6.13 22.74 -9.46
C GLY A 320 -6.12 22.47 -10.96
N LEU A 321 -6.15 21.20 -11.40
CA LEU A 321 -6.16 20.85 -12.82
C LEU A 321 -7.52 21.15 -13.47
N ASN A 322 -7.51 21.76 -14.66
CA ASN A 322 -8.73 21.91 -15.46
C ASN A 322 -9.19 20.56 -16.06
N PRO A 323 -10.42 20.44 -16.61
CA PRO A 323 -10.95 19.16 -17.08
C PRO A 323 -10.11 18.45 -18.16
N GLU A 324 -9.54 19.18 -19.12
CA GLU A 324 -8.65 18.59 -20.14
C GLU A 324 -7.30 18.17 -19.57
N GLN A 325 -6.73 19.00 -18.70
CA GLN A 325 -5.51 18.69 -17.96
C GLN A 325 -5.66 17.44 -17.09
N ALA A 326 -6.78 17.33 -16.36
CA ALA A 326 -7.11 16.16 -15.56
C ALA A 326 -7.29 14.90 -16.43
N ARG A 327 -7.94 15.04 -17.60
CA ARG A 327 -8.11 13.95 -18.58
C ARG A 327 -6.78 13.48 -19.16
N LEU A 328 -5.85 14.39 -19.46
CA LEU A 328 -4.49 14.08 -19.94
C LEU A 328 -3.62 13.45 -18.84
N ALA A 329 -3.71 13.94 -17.60
CA ALA A 329 -2.99 13.35 -16.47
C ALA A 329 -3.50 11.93 -16.15
N ALA A 330 -4.82 11.72 -16.27
CA ALA A 330 -5.49 10.46 -15.99
C ALA A 330 -5.11 9.30 -16.93
N THR A 331 -4.44 9.53 -18.06
CA THR A 331 -3.92 8.44 -18.91
C THR A 331 -2.58 7.87 -18.43
N ASN A 332 -1.97 8.44 -17.39
CA ASN A 332 -0.68 8.01 -16.86
C ASN A 332 -0.86 7.25 -15.53
N GLN A 333 -0.40 5.99 -15.47
CA GLN A 333 -0.40 5.18 -14.24
C GLN A 333 0.25 5.92 -13.05
N TYR A 334 1.37 6.61 -13.28
CA TYR A 334 2.16 7.26 -12.22
C TYR A 334 1.44 8.46 -11.58
N PHE A 335 0.58 9.17 -12.33
CA PHE A 335 -0.30 10.20 -11.78
C PHE A 335 -1.23 9.62 -10.71
N TRP A 336 -1.87 8.49 -11.02
CA TRP A 336 -2.77 7.81 -10.11
C TRP A 336 -2.03 7.23 -8.89
N THR A 337 -0.82 6.71 -9.07
CA THR A 337 0.03 6.29 -7.94
C THR A 337 0.36 7.46 -7.01
N LEU A 338 0.83 8.60 -7.54
CA LEU A 338 1.11 9.80 -6.72
C LEU A 338 -0.14 10.34 -6.03
N LYS A 339 -1.29 10.34 -6.73
CA LYS A 339 -2.58 10.67 -6.13
C LYS A 339 -2.93 9.71 -4.99
N ALA A 340 -2.75 8.40 -5.17
CA ALA A 340 -3.09 7.40 -4.18
C ALA A 340 -2.26 7.55 -2.89
N ILE A 341 -0.97 7.84 -3.02
CA ILE A 341 -0.10 8.16 -1.89
C ILE A 341 -0.56 9.46 -1.22
N ALA A 342 -0.81 10.53 -1.98
CA ALA A 342 -1.22 11.81 -1.41
C ALA A 342 -2.56 11.74 -0.65
N GLU A 343 -3.56 11.04 -1.20
CA GLU A 343 -4.85 10.79 -0.55
C GLU A 343 -4.67 9.93 0.72
N ALA A 344 -3.73 8.97 0.73
CA ALA A 344 -3.46 8.14 1.91
C ALA A 344 -2.82 8.95 3.04
N GLU A 345 -1.79 9.73 2.74
CA GLU A 345 -1.03 10.55 3.69
C GLU A 345 -1.85 11.74 4.24
N THR A 346 -2.84 12.22 3.47
CA THR A 346 -3.79 13.26 3.92
C THR A 346 -5.04 12.71 4.63
N GLY A 347 -5.17 11.38 4.76
CA GLY A 347 -6.24 10.72 5.51
C GLY A 347 -7.44 10.25 4.68
N ASN A 348 -7.53 10.59 3.38
CA ASN A 348 -8.59 10.13 2.48
C ASN A 348 -8.36 8.69 1.98
N MET A 349 -8.57 7.75 2.89
CA MET A 349 -8.38 6.33 2.65
C MET A 349 -9.25 5.74 1.54
N ALA A 350 -10.42 6.32 1.26
CA ALA A 350 -11.29 5.89 0.16
C ALA A 350 -10.79 6.41 -1.20
N GLY A 351 -10.38 7.68 -1.26
CA GLY A 351 -9.76 8.29 -2.44
C GLY A 351 -8.47 7.58 -2.85
N ALA A 352 -7.64 7.21 -1.87
CA ALA A 352 -6.42 6.43 -2.09
C ALA A 352 -6.68 5.07 -2.75
N LEU A 353 -7.67 4.30 -2.27
CA LEU A 353 -8.03 3.01 -2.86
C LEU A 353 -8.57 3.18 -4.29
N ALA A 354 -9.42 4.18 -4.53
CA ALA A 354 -9.95 4.46 -5.86
C ALA A 354 -8.84 4.89 -6.85
N ALA A 355 -7.82 5.63 -6.38
CA ALA A 355 -6.67 6.00 -7.18
C ALA A 355 -5.75 4.80 -7.48
N TYR A 356 -5.53 3.88 -6.55
CA TYR A 356 -4.82 2.62 -6.84
C TYR A 356 -5.58 1.74 -7.85
N ASP A 357 -6.91 1.66 -7.74
CA ASP A 357 -7.74 0.93 -8.71
C ASP A 357 -7.68 1.56 -10.11
N ALA A 358 -7.60 2.89 -10.21
CA ALA A 358 -7.37 3.59 -11.47
C ALA A 358 -5.95 3.38 -12.03
N ALA A 359 -4.92 3.31 -11.18
CA ALA A 359 -3.56 2.96 -11.62
C ALA A 359 -3.50 1.52 -12.20
N LEU A 360 -4.17 0.56 -11.54
CA LEU A 360 -4.25 -0.83 -12.00
C LEU A 360 -5.15 -1.01 -13.22
N SER A 361 -6.12 -0.14 -13.49
CA SER A 361 -6.92 -0.21 -14.72
C SER A 361 -6.13 0.20 -15.97
N ILE A 362 -5.11 1.05 -15.81
CA ILE A 362 -4.18 1.45 -16.88
C ILE A 362 -3.10 0.37 -17.07
N SER A 363 -2.55 -0.16 -15.97
CA SER A 363 -1.47 -1.15 -15.99
C SER A 363 -1.76 -2.33 -15.05
N PRO A 364 -2.60 -3.31 -15.47
CA PRO A 364 -3.01 -4.44 -14.61
C PRO A 364 -1.83 -5.30 -14.11
N ASP A 365 -0.76 -5.37 -14.91
CA ASP A 365 0.44 -6.16 -14.61
C ASP A 365 1.55 -5.40 -13.87
N SER A 366 1.29 -4.15 -13.47
CA SER A 366 2.28 -3.33 -12.76
C SER A 366 2.54 -3.86 -11.33
N GLU A 367 3.59 -4.65 -11.18
CA GLU A 367 3.99 -5.19 -9.88
C GLU A 367 4.36 -4.10 -8.87
N GLU A 368 4.87 -2.96 -9.31
CA GLU A 368 5.12 -1.80 -8.44
C GLU A 368 3.81 -1.29 -7.80
N VAL A 369 2.76 -1.08 -8.59
CA VAL A 369 1.45 -0.63 -8.09
C VAL A 369 0.82 -1.69 -7.19
N LYS A 370 0.93 -2.98 -7.55
CA LYS A 370 0.47 -4.08 -6.68
C LYS A 370 1.19 -4.06 -5.33
N ILE A 371 2.51 -3.90 -5.31
CA ILE A 371 3.32 -3.82 -4.06
C ILE A 371 2.87 -2.64 -3.20
N GLN A 372 2.72 -1.45 -3.79
CA GLN A 372 2.29 -0.25 -3.06
C GLN A 372 0.86 -0.39 -2.51
N LEU A 373 -0.06 -0.96 -3.29
CA LEU A 373 -1.42 -1.26 -2.85
C LEU A 373 -1.44 -2.32 -1.71
N ILE A 374 -0.60 -3.36 -1.79
CA ILE A 374 -0.47 -4.36 -0.72
C ILE A 374 -0.02 -3.69 0.59
N TRP A 375 1.00 -2.82 0.56
CA TRP A 375 1.41 -2.04 1.72
C TRP A 375 0.28 -1.15 2.24
N PHE A 376 -0.34 -0.35 1.38
CA PHE A 376 -1.45 0.53 1.74
C PHE A 376 -2.62 -0.22 2.41
N LEU A 377 -3.06 -1.36 1.86
CA LEU A 377 -4.12 -2.17 2.45
C LEU A 377 -3.73 -2.76 3.81
N SER A 378 -2.45 -3.07 4.01
CA SER A 378 -1.94 -3.64 5.27
C SER A 378 -1.79 -2.60 6.38
N SER A 379 -1.27 -1.41 6.07
CA SER A 379 -0.90 -0.37 7.06
C SER A 379 -2.06 0.40 7.69
N GLY A 380 -3.32 0.05 7.41
CA GLY A 380 -4.50 0.86 7.78
C GLY A 380 -5.69 0.10 8.35
N HIS A 381 -5.48 -1.09 8.92
CA HIS A 381 -6.54 -1.95 9.48
C HIS A 381 -7.70 -2.29 8.51
N ARG A 382 -7.47 -2.23 7.20
CA ARG A 382 -8.43 -2.51 6.11
C ARG A 382 -8.67 -4.01 5.89
N GLY A 383 -8.95 -4.74 6.97
CA GLY A 383 -9.05 -6.20 7.01
C GLY A 383 -9.96 -6.81 5.93
N PRO A 384 -11.17 -6.29 5.67
CA PRO A 384 -12.04 -6.79 4.61
C PRO A 384 -11.42 -6.65 3.21
N GLN A 385 -11.04 -5.42 2.81
CA GLN A 385 -10.50 -5.13 1.49
C GLN A 385 -9.18 -5.87 1.25
N LEU A 386 -8.34 -5.97 2.28
CA LEU A 386 -7.10 -6.75 2.23
C LEU A 386 -7.39 -8.23 1.96
N ARG A 387 -8.32 -8.86 2.70
CA ARG A 387 -8.63 -10.29 2.53
C ARG A 387 -9.28 -10.59 1.17
N GLU A 388 -10.06 -9.68 0.63
CA GLU A 388 -10.66 -9.79 -0.70
C GLU A 388 -9.59 -9.73 -1.80
N ARG A 389 -8.66 -8.76 -1.70
CA ARG A 389 -7.72 -8.45 -2.78
C ARG A 389 -6.36 -9.13 -2.69
N ILE A 390 -5.94 -9.64 -1.52
CA ILE A 390 -4.63 -10.30 -1.33
C ILE A 390 -4.46 -11.52 -2.24
N GLY A 391 -5.53 -12.28 -2.51
CA GLY A 391 -5.52 -13.40 -3.45
C GLY A 391 -5.12 -12.94 -4.87
N PRO A 392 -5.94 -12.11 -5.54
CA PRO A 392 -5.61 -11.51 -6.84
C PRO A 392 -4.26 -10.80 -6.89
N LEU A 393 -3.91 -9.99 -5.88
CA LEU A 393 -2.64 -9.26 -5.84
C LEU A 393 -1.41 -10.19 -5.66
N SER A 394 -1.60 -11.37 -5.07
CA SER A 394 -0.56 -12.40 -4.96
C SER A 394 -0.38 -13.26 -6.22
N ALA A 395 -1.35 -13.23 -7.15
CA ALA A 395 -1.35 -14.08 -8.33
C ALA A 395 -0.59 -13.44 -9.51
N GLY A 396 0.11 -14.28 -10.28
CA GLY A 396 0.84 -13.88 -11.48
C GLY A 396 2.00 -12.91 -11.25
N GLY A 397 2.57 -12.46 -12.37
CA GLY A 397 3.70 -11.53 -12.40
C GLY A 397 5.05 -12.16 -12.01
N ALA A 398 6.06 -11.30 -11.84
CA ALA A 398 7.41 -11.72 -11.45
C ALA A 398 7.51 -12.06 -9.96
N GLU A 399 8.31 -13.06 -9.61
CA GLU A 399 8.70 -13.34 -8.22
C GLU A 399 9.72 -12.30 -7.73
N LEU A 400 9.25 -11.10 -7.38
CA LEU A 400 10.09 -10.05 -6.78
C LEU A 400 10.23 -10.23 -5.26
N PRO A 401 11.43 -10.04 -4.66
CA PRO A 401 11.61 -10.06 -3.21
C PRO A 401 10.65 -9.09 -2.50
N GLU A 402 10.53 -7.86 -2.99
CA GLU A 402 9.73 -6.79 -2.40
C GLU A 402 8.24 -7.17 -2.35
N LYS A 403 7.75 -7.87 -3.39
CA LYS A 403 6.40 -8.47 -3.42
C LYS A 403 6.23 -9.53 -2.35
N GLN A 404 7.19 -10.43 -2.16
CA GLN A 404 7.10 -11.44 -1.10
C GLN A 404 7.13 -10.80 0.30
N LEU A 405 7.93 -9.74 0.50
CA LEU A 405 7.97 -9.02 1.78
C LEU A 405 6.64 -8.31 2.06
N ALA A 406 6.10 -7.56 1.10
CA ALA A 406 4.79 -6.92 1.19
C ALA A 406 3.66 -7.93 1.44
N LEU A 407 3.63 -9.04 0.69
CA LEU A 407 2.68 -10.13 0.90
C LEU A 407 2.82 -10.75 2.30
N SER A 408 4.03 -10.90 2.83
CA SER A 408 4.21 -11.45 4.18
C SER A 408 3.52 -10.59 5.25
N TYR A 409 3.69 -9.27 5.18
CA TYR A 409 3.05 -8.31 6.08
C TYR A 409 1.53 -8.28 5.90
N ALA A 410 1.05 -8.38 4.66
CA ALA A 410 -0.37 -8.50 4.33
C ALA A 410 -1.02 -9.78 4.89
N TYR A 411 -0.36 -10.94 4.78
CA TYR A 411 -0.84 -12.18 5.40
C TYR A 411 -0.82 -12.10 6.93
N MET A 412 0.19 -11.46 7.55
CA MET A 412 0.18 -11.18 9.00
C MET A 412 -1.02 -10.31 9.41
N ALA A 413 -1.26 -9.19 8.71
CA ALA A 413 -2.38 -8.29 8.96
C ALA A 413 -3.74 -8.97 8.75
N ALA A 414 -3.83 -9.94 7.82
CA ALA A 414 -5.00 -10.78 7.62
C ALA A 414 -5.20 -11.87 8.70
N GLY A 415 -4.22 -12.09 9.59
CA GLY A 415 -4.23 -13.16 10.60
C GLY A 415 -3.88 -14.55 10.04
N ASP A 416 -3.09 -14.60 8.97
CA ASP A 416 -2.62 -15.81 8.29
C ASP A 416 -1.09 -15.94 8.41
N SER A 417 -0.64 -16.28 9.61
CA SER A 417 0.79 -16.37 9.93
C SER A 417 1.47 -17.53 9.19
N GLY A 418 0.71 -18.56 8.78
CA GLY A 418 1.20 -19.65 7.95
C GLY A 418 1.69 -19.14 6.60
N SER A 419 0.79 -18.51 5.82
CA SER A 419 1.18 -17.91 4.53
C SER A 419 2.20 -16.78 4.70
N ALA A 420 2.18 -15.99 5.78
CA ALA A 420 3.21 -14.99 6.04
C ALA A 420 4.63 -15.59 6.11
N LEU A 421 4.79 -16.69 6.86
CA LEU A 421 6.07 -17.39 7.00
C LEU A 421 6.54 -18.01 5.67
N GLU A 422 5.62 -18.53 4.86
CA GLU A 422 5.93 -19.00 3.49
C GLU A 422 6.46 -17.87 2.61
N ARG A 423 5.86 -16.68 2.67
CA ARG A 423 6.33 -15.50 1.91
C ARG A 423 7.68 -14.98 2.42
N ILE A 424 7.95 -15.01 3.71
CA ILE A 424 9.28 -14.70 4.28
C ILE A 424 10.34 -15.73 3.84
N ALA A 425 9.98 -17.01 3.74
CA ALA A 425 10.88 -18.03 3.18
C ALA A 425 11.16 -17.77 1.69
N ALA A 426 10.15 -17.38 0.91
CA ALA A 426 10.32 -17.00 -0.50
C ALA A 426 11.18 -15.73 -0.66
N TYR A 427 10.96 -14.70 0.15
CA TYR A 427 11.79 -13.48 0.19
C TYR A 427 13.27 -13.82 0.35
N ARG A 428 13.62 -14.65 1.35
CA ARG A 428 15.02 -15.05 1.63
C ARG A 428 15.63 -15.93 0.54
N ARG A 429 14.82 -16.72 -0.17
CA ARG A 429 15.27 -17.49 -1.35
C ARG A 429 15.63 -16.55 -2.51
N LEU A 430 14.85 -15.50 -2.72
CA LEU A 430 15.03 -14.52 -3.80
C LEU A 430 16.07 -13.44 -3.46
N ASN A 431 16.29 -13.17 -2.18
CA ASN A 431 17.27 -12.21 -1.67
C ASN A 431 18.18 -12.84 -0.59
N PRO A 432 19.17 -13.69 -0.95
CA PRO A 432 19.99 -14.42 0.03
C PRO A 432 20.85 -13.53 0.95
N SER A 433 21.13 -12.29 0.56
CA SER A 433 21.85 -11.29 1.37
C SER A 433 20.92 -10.51 2.32
N GLY A 434 19.60 -10.51 2.09
CA GLY A 434 18.59 -9.83 2.91
C GLY A 434 17.82 -10.79 3.81
N ASP A 435 18.03 -10.72 5.13
CA ASP A 435 17.39 -11.65 6.08
C ASP A 435 16.05 -11.16 6.67
N ALA A 436 15.68 -9.89 6.47
CA ALA A 436 14.50 -9.18 7.00
C ALA A 436 14.05 -9.66 8.40
N PRO A 437 14.95 -9.68 9.40
CA PRO A 437 14.77 -10.47 10.61
C PRO A 437 13.63 -9.94 11.50
N GLU A 438 13.34 -8.65 11.46
CA GLU A 438 12.18 -8.02 12.11
C GLU A 438 10.85 -8.60 11.60
N PHE A 439 10.59 -8.59 10.29
CA PHE A 439 9.39 -9.20 9.70
C PHE A 439 9.30 -10.71 10.00
N ARG A 440 10.44 -11.42 10.00
CA ARG A 440 10.48 -12.84 10.39
C ARG A 440 10.14 -13.05 11.87
N ALA A 441 10.70 -12.26 12.77
CA ALA A 441 10.41 -12.36 14.20
C ALA A 441 8.93 -12.06 14.48
N ASP A 442 8.42 -10.97 13.92
CA ASP A 442 7.03 -10.55 14.12
C ASP A 442 6.04 -11.59 13.51
N ALA A 443 6.34 -12.19 12.35
CA ALA A 443 5.53 -13.29 11.78
C ALA A 443 5.58 -14.58 12.61
N LEU A 444 6.72 -14.93 13.18
CA LEU A 444 6.86 -16.07 14.09
C LEU A 444 6.08 -15.83 15.40
N GLU A 445 6.13 -14.61 15.95
CA GLU A 445 5.42 -14.22 17.19
C GLU A 445 3.88 -14.17 16.95
N ALA A 446 3.45 -13.65 15.79
CA ALA A 446 2.07 -13.72 15.31
C ALA A 446 1.59 -15.18 15.12
N GLY A 447 2.44 -16.07 14.61
CA GLY A 447 2.17 -17.50 14.47
C GLY A 447 2.32 -18.32 15.76
N GLY A 448 2.67 -17.69 16.89
CA GLY A 448 2.83 -18.36 18.19
C GLY A 448 4.14 -19.13 18.39
N PHE A 449 5.08 -19.03 17.44
CA PHE A 449 6.41 -19.64 17.48
C PHE A 449 7.39 -18.81 18.32
N THR A 450 7.01 -18.46 19.56
CA THR A 450 7.70 -17.47 20.40
C THR A 450 9.20 -17.72 20.58
N HIS A 451 9.64 -18.98 20.70
CA HIS A 451 11.07 -19.31 20.83
C HIS A 451 11.86 -18.97 19.56
N ALA A 452 11.35 -19.34 18.38
CA ALA A 452 11.98 -19.01 17.10
C ALA A 452 11.97 -17.49 16.84
N ALA A 453 10.89 -16.79 17.23
CA ALA A 453 10.86 -15.33 17.20
C ALA A 453 11.95 -14.69 18.08
N GLN A 454 12.19 -15.25 19.27
CA GLN A 454 13.24 -14.81 20.19
C GLN A 454 14.65 -15.08 19.64
N GLU A 455 14.91 -16.27 19.07
CA GLU A 455 16.18 -16.60 18.41
C GLU A 455 16.52 -15.59 17.29
N VAL A 456 15.54 -15.28 16.43
CA VAL A 456 15.69 -14.31 15.34
C VAL A 456 15.92 -12.90 15.89
N SER A 457 15.15 -12.50 16.91
CA SER A 457 15.30 -11.21 17.60
C SER A 457 16.69 -11.05 18.23
N PHE A 458 17.21 -12.12 18.84
CA PHE A 458 18.53 -12.14 19.49
C PHE A 458 19.65 -12.04 18.45
N GLY A 459 19.54 -12.74 17.32
CA GLY A 459 20.49 -12.61 16.20
C GLY A 459 20.53 -11.19 15.61
N ARG A 460 19.38 -10.51 15.48
CA ARG A 460 19.31 -9.10 15.09
C ARG A 460 19.91 -8.18 16.15
N TRP A 461 19.64 -8.43 17.43
CA TRP A 461 20.20 -7.66 18.55
C TRP A 461 21.73 -7.71 18.59
N LEU A 462 22.35 -8.89 18.37
CA LEU A 462 23.81 -9.02 18.30
C LEU A 462 24.42 -8.18 17.16
N LYS A 463 23.78 -8.15 15.98
CA LYS A 463 24.24 -7.31 14.85
C LYS A 463 24.14 -5.82 15.19
N LEU A 464 23.02 -5.38 15.77
CA LEU A 464 22.84 -3.98 16.18
C LEU A 464 23.76 -3.58 17.34
N ALA A 465 24.09 -4.50 18.26
CA ALA A 465 25.08 -4.26 19.31
C ALA A 465 26.48 -3.98 18.73
N ALA A 466 26.87 -4.68 17.66
CA ALA A 466 28.13 -4.42 16.98
C ALA A 466 28.14 -3.03 16.29
N ALA A 467 27.07 -2.66 15.59
CA ALA A 467 26.92 -1.32 15.00
C ALA A 467 26.95 -0.21 16.08
N ARG A 468 26.22 -0.41 17.18
CA ARG A 468 26.21 0.51 18.32
C ARG A 468 27.60 0.69 18.94
N ASN A 469 28.38 -0.38 19.07
CA ASN A 469 29.76 -0.33 19.56
C ASN A 469 30.72 0.35 18.55
N ALA A 470 30.41 0.31 17.24
CA ALA A 470 31.19 1.00 16.20
C ALA A 470 30.93 2.52 16.11
N GLY A 471 30.01 3.06 16.92
CA GLY A 471 29.90 4.49 17.20
C GLY A 471 28.67 5.21 16.63
N SER A 472 27.93 4.62 15.69
CA SER A 472 26.67 5.21 15.18
C SER A 472 25.73 4.18 14.56
N PHE A 473 24.45 4.52 14.48
CA PHE A 473 23.45 3.80 13.67
C PHE A 473 23.36 4.42 12.28
N ALA A 474 23.11 3.62 11.25
CA ALA A 474 22.95 4.12 9.88
C ALA A 474 21.63 4.87 9.66
N SER A 475 20.65 4.73 10.56
CA SER A 475 19.38 5.46 10.49
C SER A 475 18.69 5.59 11.85
N ALA A 476 17.74 6.54 11.94
CA ALA A 476 16.84 6.64 13.09
C ALA A 476 15.94 5.40 13.27
N GLN A 477 15.67 4.64 12.20
CA GLN A 477 14.94 3.37 12.32
C GLN A 477 15.80 2.29 12.99
N GLU A 478 17.07 2.19 12.62
CA GLU A 478 18.00 1.24 13.25
C GLU A 478 18.23 1.54 14.74
N ALA A 479 18.28 2.83 15.11
CA ALA A 479 18.31 3.27 16.50
C ALA A 479 17.04 2.87 17.27
N ALA A 480 15.87 2.91 16.63
CA ALA A 480 14.60 2.48 17.22
C ALA A 480 14.51 0.95 17.35
N ASP A 481 14.95 0.20 16.34
CA ASP A 481 15.08 -1.26 16.37
C ASP A 481 15.99 -1.69 17.53
N TRP A 482 17.13 -1.01 17.71
CA TRP A 482 18.04 -1.24 18.83
C TRP A 482 17.35 -0.99 20.17
N LEU A 483 16.64 0.13 20.34
CA LEU A 483 15.94 0.43 21.59
C LEU A 483 14.81 -0.60 21.87
N ARG A 484 14.07 -1.04 20.85
CA ARG A 484 13.06 -2.13 20.92
C ARG A 484 13.68 -3.44 21.39
N LEU A 485 14.83 -3.83 20.84
CA LEU A 485 15.50 -5.08 21.21
C LEU A 485 16.26 -4.97 22.55
N CYS A 486 16.80 -3.80 22.88
CA CYS A 486 17.40 -3.53 24.18
C CYS A 486 16.36 -3.55 25.31
N ALA A 487 15.10 -3.17 25.05
CA ALA A 487 14.01 -3.40 26.00
C ALA A 487 13.84 -4.88 26.39
N ARG A 488 14.14 -5.81 25.47
CA ARG A 488 14.02 -7.27 25.64
C ARG A 488 15.29 -7.94 26.18
N PHE A 489 16.47 -7.47 25.79
CA PHE A 489 17.76 -8.16 26.08
C PHE A 489 18.73 -7.38 26.98
N CYS A 490 18.56 -6.08 27.21
CA CYS A 490 19.42 -5.30 28.10
C CYS A 490 18.96 -5.39 29.56
N SER A 491 19.93 -5.34 30.48
CA SER A 491 19.68 -5.06 31.90
C SER A 491 18.98 -3.69 32.05
N ALA A 492 18.20 -3.53 33.12
CA ALA A 492 17.45 -2.29 33.36
C ALA A 492 18.34 -1.01 33.36
N PRO A 493 19.53 -0.98 34.01
CA PRO A 493 20.40 0.18 33.95
C PRO A 493 20.89 0.51 32.53
N ARG A 494 21.24 -0.52 31.74
CA ARG A 494 21.68 -0.33 30.34
C ARG A 494 20.56 0.20 29.47
N PHE A 495 19.35 -0.34 29.61
CA PHE A 495 18.19 0.16 28.87
C PHE A 495 17.89 1.63 29.19
N SER A 496 17.90 2.03 30.46
CA SER A 496 17.69 3.44 30.85
C SER A 496 18.77 4.37 30.28
N GLY A 497 20.03 3.92 30.20
CA GLY A 497 21.11 4.68 29.57
C GLY A 497 20.90 4.89 28.06
N GLU A 498 20.57 3.82 27.32
CA GLU A 498 20.29 3.92 25.87
C GLU A 498 19.02 4.74 25.60
N LEU A 499 17.98 4.63 26.45
CA LEU A 499 16.74 5.40 26.37
C LEU A 499 17.01 6.90 26.48
N ASN A 500 17.77 7.34 27.49
CA ASN A 500 18.11 8.75 27.70
C ASN A 500 18.95 9.32 26.56
N LEU A 501 19.87 8.53 26.00
CA LEU A 501 20.70 8.96 24.88
C LEU A 501 19.87 9.08 23.59
N LEU A 502 19.06 8.06 23.28
CA LEU A 502 18.27 8.02 22.05
C LEU A 502 17.01 8.88 22.07
N SER A 503 16.55 9.33 23.25
CA SER A 503 15.44 10.29 23.33
C SER A 503 15.75 11.66 22.72
N THR A 504 17.01 11.95 22.40
CA THR A 504 17.43 13.18 21.71
C THR A 504 17.32 13.10 20.18
N VAL A 505 17.22 11.89 19.61
CA VAL A 505 17.23 11.62 18.16
C VAL A 505 16.03 10.83 17.66
N LEU A 506 15.29 10.16 18.55
CA LEU A 506 14.05 9.47 18.24
C LEU A 506 12.83 10.32 18.56
N ASP A 507 11.79 10.20 17.76
CA ASP A 507 10.48 10.78 18.06
C ASP A 507 9.83 10.12 19.30
N ARG A 508 8.86 10.84 19.89
CA ARG A 508 8.13 10.41 21.08
C ARG A 508 7.40 9.08 20.89
N GLU A 509 6.98 8.76 19.67
CA GLU A 509 6.22 7.54 19.38
C GLU A 509 7.11 6.29 19.46
N LYS A 510 8.28 6.31 18.81
CA LYS A 510 9.28 5.23 18.89
C LYS A 510 9.74 4.99 20.33
N ILE A 511 9.95 6.06 21.10
CA ILE A 511 10.28 5.98 22.54
C ILE A 511 9.14 5.31 23.32
N THR A 512 7.89 5.74 23.10
CA THR A 512 6.71 5.20 23.79
C THR A 512 6.47 3.73 23.44
N ASN A 513 6.66 3.34 22.17
CA ASN A 513 6.54 1.97 21.71
C ASN A 513 7.61 1.04 22.33
N ALA A 514 8.87 1.51 22.47
CA ALA A 514 9.90 0.74 23.16
C ALA A 514 9.59 0.54 24.66
N LEU A 515 9.04 1.57 25.33
CA LEU A 515 8.59 1.49 26.72
C LEU A 515 7.37 0.57 26.89
N ILE A 516 6.39 0.62 25.99
CA ILE A 516 5.25 -0.31 25.96
C ILE A 516 5.75 -1.75 25.78
N GLY A 517 6.70 -1.98 24.87
CA GLY A 517 7.34 -3.28 24.68
C GLY A 517 8.01 -3.80 25.95
N ARG A 518 8.75 -2.94 26.66
CA ARG A 518 9.37 -3.28 27.95
C ARG A 518 8.33 -3.64 29.02
N ALA A 519 7.32 -2.81 29.20
CA ALA A 519 6.25 -3.01 30.18
C ALA A 519 5.45 -4.31 29.89
N SER A 520 5.26 -4.64 28.61
CA SER A 520 4.62 -5.88 28.16
C SER A 520 5.41 -7.14 28.58
N LEU A 521 6.74 -7.10 28.52
CA LEU A 521 7.60 -8.21 28.94
C LEU A 521 7.59 -8.44 30.47
N HIS A 522 7.36 -7.40 31.26
CA HIS A 522 7.27 -7.48 32.72
C HIS A 522 5.82 -7.62 33.24
N GLY A 523 4.82 -7.61 32.36
CA GLY A 523 3.40 -7.75 32.74
C GLY A 523 2.79 -6.50 33.40
N GLU A 524 3.41 -5.33 33.23
CA GLU A 524 3.01 -4.07 33.89
C GLU A 524 1.80 -3.40 33.20
N GLN A 525 0.63 -4.02 33.22
CA GLN A 525 -0.57 -3.56 32.49
C GLN A 525 -0.90 -2.07 32.72
N GLU A 526 -0.87 -1.60 33.97
CA GLU A 526 -1.08 -0.18 34.31
C GLU A 526 -0.05 0.76 33.69
N THR A 527 1.21 0.32 33.57
CA THR A 527 2.25 1.09 32.87
C THR A 527 1.96 1.14 31.37
N ILE A 528 1.52 0.04 30.75
CA ILE A 528 1.15 -0.01 29.32
C ILE A 528 -0.02 0.95 29.02
N PHE A 529 -1.12 0.88 29.79
CA PHE A 529 -2.29 1.74 29.57
C PHE A 529 -1.98 3.23 29.79
N ARG A 530 -1.11 3.55 30.75
CA ARG A 530 -0.62 4.91 31.01
C ARG A 530 0.27 5.44 29.88
N LEU A 531 1.22 4.63 29.41
CA LEU A 531 2.10 4.98 28.28
C LEU A 531 1.31 5.18 26.99
N GLY A 532 0.28 4.37 26.74
CA GLY A 532 -0.59 4.49 25.57
C GLY A 532 -1.28 5.84 25.44
N ARG A 533 -1.51 6.58 26.55
CA ARG A 533 -2.04 7.96 26.51
C ARG A 533 -1.03 8.99 25.96
N GLY A 534 0.24 8.60 25.82
CA GLY A 534 1.30 9.43 25.23
C GLY A 534 1.46 9.26 23.71
N LEU A 535 0.74 8.32 23.10
CA LEU A 535 0.67 8.14 21.64
C LEU A 535 -0.27 9.17 21.01
N LYS A 536 -0.05 9.48 19.72
CA LYS A 536 -0.87 10.46 18.97
C LYS A 536 -2.35 10.06 18.92
N GLU A 537 -2.62 8.76 18.80
CA GLU A 537 -3.94 8.15 18.96
C GLU A 537 -3.83 6.96 19.92
N TYR A 538 -4.85 6.75 20.76
CA TYR A 538 -4.88 5.62 21.69
C TYR A 538 -5.31 4.34 20.95
N PRO A 539 -4.44 3.34 20.73
CA PRO A 539 -4.70 2.26 19.78
C PRO A 539 -5.89 1.40 20.17
N VAL A 540 -6.69 0.97 19.19
CA VAL A 540 -7.91 0.17 19.43
C VAL A 540 -7.59 -1.16 20.14
N TRP A 541 -6.50 -1.82 19.77
CA TRP A 541 -6.05 -3.04 20.46
C TRP A 541 -5.76 -2.81 21.95
N LEU A 542 -5.26 -1.62 22.31
CA LEU A 542 -4.98 -1.24 23.70
C LEU A 542 -6.27 -0.91 24.46
N LYS A 543 -7.29 -0.34 23.79
CA LYS A 543 -8.65 -0.21 24.35
C LYS A 543 -9.23 -1.59 24.69
N LEU A 544 -9.14 -2.54 23.74
CA LEU A 544 -9.61 -3.91 23.95
C LEU A 544 -8.86 -4.60 25.09
N SER A 545 -7.52 -4.49 25.13
CA SER A 545 -6.69 -5.06 26.19
C SER A 545 -7.05 -4.48 27.57
N LYS A 546 -7.34 -3.18 27.66
CA LYS A 546 -7.87 -2.52 28.87
C LYS A 546 -9.23 -3.08 29.28
N ALA A 547 -10.20 -3.11 28.36
CA ALA A 547 -11.54 -3.64 28.62
C ALA A 547 -11.53 -5.13 29.01
N LEU A 548 -10.61 -5.92 28.42
CA LEU A 548 -10.33 -7.30 28.84
C LEU A 548 -9.67 -7.37 30.23
N THR A 549 -8.90 -6.38 30.64
CA THR A 549 -8.26 -6.37 31.98
C THR A 549 -9.28 -6.03 33.07
N TYR A 550 -10.09 -5.00 32.88
CA TYR A 550 -11.08 -4.56 33.88
C TYR A 550 -12.47 -5.21 33.74
N THR A 551 -12.68 -6.04 32.71
CA THR A 551 -13.94 -6.78 32.45
C THR A 551 -15.12 -5.86 32.09
N GLU A 552 -14.84 -4.77 31.37
CA GLU A 552 -15.81 -3.76 30.94
C GLU A 552 -16.65 -4.28 29.75
N THR A 553 -17.66 -5.12 30.03
CA THR A 553 -18.42 -5.84 28.99
C THR A 553 -19.11 -4.94 27.95
N GLY A 554 -19.57 -3.74 28.32
CA GLY A 554 -20.11 -2.78 27.36
C GLY A 554 -19.06 -2.23 26.37
N GLU A 555 -17.86 -1.90 26.87
CA GLU A 555 -16.74 -1.44 26.02
C GLU A 555 -16.26 -2.58 25.11
N LEU A 556 -16.25 -3.84 25.60
CA LEU A 556 -15.94 -5.01 24.76
C LEU A 556 -16.91 -5.18 23.59
N ASP A 557 -18.21 -5.06 23.82
CA ASP A 557 -19.24 -5.22 22.77
C ASP A 557 -19.14 -4.11 21.72
N GLN A 558 -19.02 -2.86 22.17
CA GLN A 558 -18.83 -1.70 21.28
C GLN A 558 -17.56 -1.83 20.41
N LEU A 559 -16.41 -2.18 21.01
CA LEU A 559 -15.16 -2.34 20.26
C LEU A 559 -15.25 -3.49 19.23
N LEU A 560 -15.98 -4.56 19.55
CA LEU A 560 -16.20 -5.67 18.62
C LEU A 560 -17.17 -5.33 17.49
N ALA A 561 -18.13 -4.44 17.71
CA ALA A 561 -19.03 -3.94 16.68
C ALA A 561 -18.33 -2.93 15.75
N GLU A 562 -17.67 -1.92 16.32
CA GLU A 562 -17.11 -0.79 15.56
C GLU A 562 -15.76 -1.09 14.90
N SER A 563 -14.92 -1.90 15.54
CA SER A 563 -13.51 -2.06 15.16
C SER A 563 -13.05 -3.51 14.98
N ARG A 564 -14.00 -4.44 14.75
CA ARG A 564 -13.78 -5.91 14.70
C ARG A 564 -12.51 -6.35 13.96
N ASP A 565 -12.19 -5.73 12.83
CA ASP A 565 -11.07 -6.10 11.96
C ASP A 565 -9.73 -5.43 12.31
N ALA A 566 -9.74 -4.33 13.06
CA ALA A 566 -8.52 -3.72 13.62
C ALA A 566 -8.00 -4.47 14.85
N LEU A 567 -8.83 -5.30 15.48
CA LEU A 567 -8.54 -5.99 16.73
C LEU A 567 -7.71 -7.28 16.53
N PRO A 568 -6.67 -7.52 17.35
CA PRO A 568 -5.90 -8.76 17.33
C PRO A 568 -6.81 -9.98 17.50
N PHE A 569 -6.63 -11.01 16.67
CA PHE A 569 -7.57 -12.13 16.64
C PHE A 569 -7.64 -12.92 17.96
N ARG A 570 -6.54 -13.01 18.71
CA ARG A 570 -6.48 -13.71 20.01
C ARG A 570 -7.35 -13.00 21.05
N ASP A 571 -7.20 -11.69 21.14
CA ASP A 571 -7.98 -10.84 22.05
C ASP A 571 -9.45 -10.78 21.62
N ARG A 572 -9.72 -10.75 20.30
CA ARG A 572 -11.07 -10.79 19.74
C ARG A 572 -11.81 -12.09 20.09
N ILE A 573 -11.16 -13.25 19.94
CA ILE A 573 -11.74 -14.54 20.38
C ILE A 573 -12.00 -14.52 21.89
N THR A 574 -11.04 -14.04 22.68
CA THR A 574 -11.16 -13.92 24.15
C THR A 574 -12.30 -12.98 24.58
N ALA A 575 -12.53 -11.89 23.84
CA ALA A 575 -13.62 -10.95 24.08
C ALA A 575 -14.99 -11.57 23.75
N LEU A 576 -15.12 -12.26 22.61
CA LEU A 576 -16.33 -13.00 22.23
C LEU A 576 -16.71 -14.05 23.28
N GLU A 577 -15.73 -14.79 23.81
CA GLU A 577 -15.94 -15.75 24.91
C GLU A 577 -16.43 -15.06 26.20
N ARG A 578 -15.85 -13.90 26.56
CA ARG A 578 -16.25 -13.13 27.75
C ARG A 578 -17.64 -12.52 27.65
N LEU A 579 -18.07 -12.10 26.46
CA LEU A 579 -19.45 -11.67 26.23
C LEU A 579 -20.41 -12.87 26.27
N GLY A 580 -19.95 -14.04 25.82
CA GLY A 580 -20.75 -15.27 25.71
C GLY A 580 -21.25 -15.52 24.29
N PHE A 581 -20.67 -14.85 23.28
CA PHE A 581 -20.92 -15.08 21.86
C PHE A 581 -20.15 -16.33 21.37
N THR A 582 -20.40 -17.46 22.03
CA THR A 582 -19.63 -18.71 21.89
C THR A 582 -19.66 -19.25 20.45
N SER A 583 -20.78 -19.14 19.74
CA SER A 583 -20.86 -19.56 18.33
C SER A 583 -20.01 -18.69 17.39
N GLU A 584 -19.88 -17.38 17.66
CA GLU A 584 -18.95 -16.53 16.90
C GLU A 584 -17.49 -16.84 17.24
N ALA A 585 -17.17 -17.01 18.53
CA ALA A 585 -15.83 -17.42 18.97
C ALA A 585 -15.41 -18.75 18.32
N ARG A 586 -16.32 -19.74 18.26
CA ARG A 586 -16.13 -21.01 17.54
C ARG A 586 -15.88 -20.78 16.04
N ALA A 587 -16.74 -20.01 15.36
CA ALA A 587 -16.60 -19.75 13.93
C ALA A 587 -15.27 -19.06 13.58
N GLN A 588 -14.86 -18.06 14.36
CA GLN A 588 -13.57 -17.39 14.18
C GLN A 588 -12.39 -18.31 14.46
N THR A 589 -12.43 -19.08 15.55
CA THR A 589 -11.38 -20.05 15.89
C THR A 589 -11.24 -21.10 14.80
N ALA A 590 -12.34 -21.69 14.33
CA ALA A 590 -12.33 -22.68 13.25
C ALA A 590 -11.75 -22.13 11.94
N ARG A 591 -12.08 -20.89 11.57
CA ARG A 591 -11.55 -20.21 10.37
C ARG A 591 -10.04 -19.99 10.44
N LEU A 592 -9.53 -19.57 11.60
CA LEU A 592 -8.12 -19.22 11.78
C LEU A 592 -7.23 -20.43 12.08
N TYR A 593 -7.75 -21.43 12.77
CA TYR A 593 -7.04 -22.67 13.14
C TYR A 593 -6.36 -23.34 11.94
N TRP A 594 -7.07 -23.49 10.82
CA TRP A 594 -6.53 -24.16 9.63
C TRP A 594 -5.37 -23.42 8.96
N LYS A 595 -5.35 -22.08 9.05
CA LYS A 595 -4.30 -21.20 8.50
C LYS A 595 -3.09 -21.08 9.43
N ASN A 596 -3.29 -21.33 10.72
CA ASN A 596 -2.31 -21.09 11.78
C ASN A 596 -2.09 -22.35 12.64
N GLY A 597 -1.93 -23.52 12.02
CA GLY A 597 -1.83 -24.80 12.74
C GLY A 597 -0.65 -24.92 13.73
N GLY A 598 0.32 -23.99 13.71
CA GLY A 598 1.39 -23.89 14.71
C GLY A 598 1.06 -23.01 15.92
N ASP A 599 0.00 -22.19 15.86
CA ASP A 599 -0.33 -21.23 16.93
C ASP A 599 -0.88 -21.96 18.15
N ILE A 600 -0.15 -21.87 19.27
CA ILE A 600 -0.50 -22.56 20.52
C ILE A 600 -1.83 -22.06 21.09
N PHE A 601 -2.14 -20.77 20.98
CA PHE A 601 -3.42 -20.21 21.45
C PHE A 601 -4.58 -20.75 20.61
N LEU A 602 -4.49 -20.73 19.27
CA LEU A 602 -5.57 -21.22 18.40
C LEU A 602 -5.77 -22.72 18.52
N ASN A 603 -4.70 -23.49 18.68
CA ASN A 603 -4.84 -24.93 18.90
C ASN A 603 -5.48 -25.25 20.28
N LEU A 604 -5.11 -24.53 21.34
CA LEU A 604 -5.76 -24.67 22.65
C LEU A 604 -7.23 -24.24 22.60
N LYS A 605 -7.54 -23.12 21.94
CA LYS A 605 -8.93 -22.64 21.75
C LYS A 605 -9.75 -23.54 20.83
N ALA A 606 -9.14 -24.20 19.85
CA ALA A 606 -9.81 -25.23 19.06
C ALA A 606 -10.19 -26.43 19.94
N ALA A 607 -9.26 -26.94 20.76
CA ALA A 607 -9.54 -28.04 21.69
C ALA A 607 -10.57 -27.68 22.77
N GLU A 608 -10.63 -26.41 23.19
CA GLU A 608 -11.63 -25.91 24.14
C GLU A 608 -13.02 -25.74 23.51
N LEU A 609 -13.10 -25.01 22.39
CA LEU A 609 -14.37 -24.53 21.81
C LEU A 609 -14.97 -25.47 20.76
N LEU A 610 -14.13 -26.21 20.02
CA LEU A 610 -14.55 -27.04 18.88
C LEU A 610 -14.70 -28.52 19.27
N ASP A 611 -13.84 -29.06 20.14
CA ASP A 611 -13.92 -30.49 20.50
C ASP A 611 -15.03 -30.78 21.52
N LYS A 612 -15.33 -29.84 22.44
CA LYS A 612 -16.52 -29.91 23.31
C LYS A 612 -17.84 -30.01 22.51
N ALA A 613 -17.91 -29.37 21.34
CA ALA A 613 -19.13 -29.27 20.54
C ALA A 613 -19.31 -30.44 19.54
N ARG A 614 -18.29 -31.27 19.32
CA ARG A 614 -18.35 -32.39 18.37
C ARG A 614 -19.07 -33.60 18.96
N PRO A 615 -19.89 -34.31 18.17
CA PRO A 615 -20.23 -35.69 18.48
C PRO A 615 -18.95 -36.54 18.50
N SER A 616 -18.84 -37.44 19.47
CA SER A 616 -17.73 -38.38 19.52
C SER A 616 -18.15 -39.72 20.11
N VAL A 617 -17.43 -40.78 19.73
CA VAL A 617 -17.58 -42.12 20.29
C VAL A 617 -16.21 -42.59 20.77
N THR A 618 -16.14 -43.01 22.03
CA THR A 618 -14.91 -43.44 22.69
C THR A 618 -15.05 -44.89 23.17
N PRO A 619 -14.71 -45.90 22.35
CA PRO A 619 -14.31 -47.21 22.85
C PRO A 619 -13.06 -47.11 23.73
N ALA A 620 -13.04 -47.89 24.81
CA ALA A 620 -11.90 -48.08 25.69
C ALA A 620 -11.80 -49.54 26.13
N SER A 621 -10.58 -50.01 26.41
CA SER A 621 -10.30 -51.30 27.03
C SER A 621 -9.40 -51.11 28.25
N VAL A 622 -9.68 -51.86 29.32
CA VAL A 622 -8.94 -51.77 30.58
C VAL A 622 -8.68 -53.18 31.11
N TYR A 623 -7.44 -53.42 31.54
CA TYR A 623 -7.04 -54.57 32.34
C TYR A 623 -6.50 -54.06 33.68
N ARG A 624 -6.94 -54.64 34.79
CA ARG A 624 -6.44 -54.31 36.14
C ARG A 624 -6.31 -55.58 36.98
N LYS A 625 -5.16 -55.73 37.62
CA LYS A 625 -4.84 -56.79 38.57
C LYS A 625 -4.61 -56.19 39.95
N ARG A 626 -5.43 -56.60 40.91
CA ARG A 626 -5.31 -56.35 42.35
C ARG A 626 -4.82 -57.61 43.06
N LYS A 627 -4.57 -57.52 44.38
CA LYS A 627 -4.17 -58.66 45.22
C LYS A 627 -5.15 -59.84 45.18
N ALA A 628 -6.45 -59.58 45.13
CA ALA A 628 -7.48 -60.62 45.16
C ALA A 628 -8.37 -60.69 43.90
N LEU A 629 -8.36 -59.65 43.06
CA LEU A 629 -9.26 -59.50 41.90
C LEU A 629 -8.48 -59.13 40.63
N GLU A 630 -8.72 -59.87 39.56
CA GLU A 630 -8.34 -59.48 38.20
C GLU A 630 -9.59 -59.08 37.42
N THR A 631 -9.55 -57.93 36.75
CA THR A 631 -10.61 -57.41 35.89
C THR A 631 -10.07 -57.11 34.50
N SER A 632 -10.86 -57.45 33.47
CA SER A 632 -10.59 -57.08 32.08
C SER A 632 -11.90 -56.71 31.41
N GLY A 633 -11.95 -55.60 30.69
CA GLY A 633 -13.21 -55.14 30.12
C GLY A 633 -13.07 -54.14 29.00
N ALA A 634 -14.20 -53.93 28.33
CA ALA A 634 -14.37 -52.89 27.34
C ALA A 634 -15.51 -51.96 27.76
N ALA A 635 -15.36 -50.68 27.48
CA ALA A 635 -16.38 -49.67 27.65
C ALA A 635 -16.56 -48.90 26.33
N VAL A 636 -17.76 -48.39 26.10
CA VAL A 636 -18.03 -47.43 25.05
C VAL A 636 -18.80 -46.27 25.65
N SER A 637 -18.41 -45.05 25.30
CA SER A 637 -19.22 -43.86 25.56
C SER A 637 -19.41 -43.07 24.26
N ALA A 638 -20.54 -42.39 24.15
CA ALA A 638 -20.89 -41.50 23.07
C ALA A 638 -21.32 -40.15 23.65
N ARG A 639 -20.98 -39.07 22.96
CA ARG A 639 -21.47 -37.71 23.24
C ARG A 639 -22.03 -37.10 21.96
N ALA A 640 -23.02 -36.23 22.10
CA ALA A 640 -23.51 -35.37 21.03
C ALA A 640 -23.97 -34.02 21.61
N ALA A 641 -23.52 -32.92 21.02
CA ALA A 641 -24.01 -31.59 21.41
C ALA A 641 -25.46 -31.39 20.94
N ALA A 642 -26.26 -30.70 21.76
CA ALA A 642 -27.64 -30.34 21.48
C ALA A 642 -27.82 -28.83 21.70
N GLY A 643 -27.60 -28.06 20.63
CA GLY A 643 -27.48 -26.61 20.73
C GLY A 643 -26.15 -26.19 21.37
N GLU A 644 -26.08 -24.97 21.89
CA GLU A 644 -24.79 -24.37 22.29
C GLU A 644 -24.24 -24.84 23.64
N ARG A 645 -25.14 -25.22 24.56
CA ARG A 645 -24.86 -25.46 25.99
C ARG A 645 -25.24 -26.85 26.50
N LEU A 646 -26.06 -27.63 25.79
CA LEU A 646 -26.40 -28.98 26.22
C LEU A 646 -25.57 -30.00 25.46
N THR A 647 -25.18 -31.08 26.14
CA THR A 647 -24.57 -32.27 25.54
C THR A 647 -25.27 -33.49 26.09
N PHE A 648 -25.78 -34.33 25.21
CA PHE A 648 -26.24 -35.67 25.56
C PHE A 648 -25.06 -36.63 25.58
N THR A 649 -25.07 -37.53 26.55
CA THR A 649 -24.06 -38.56 26.75
C THR A 649 -24.73 -39.90 27.01
N ALA A 650 -24.16 -40.98 26.49
CA ALA A 650 -24.61 -42.33 26.77
C ALA A 650 -23.41 -43.27 26.75
N GLY A 651 -23.51 -44.40 27.42
CA GLY A 651 -22.44 -45.38 27.40
C GLY A 651 -22.77 -46.65 28.16
N GLY A 652 -21.83 -47.56 28.17
CA GLY A 652 -21.89 -48.78 28.95
C GLY A 652 -20.56 -49.53 28.91
N ALA A 653 -20.39 -50.44 29.85
CA ALA A 653 -19.19 -51.24 29.99
C ALA A 653 -19.51 -52.70 30.28
N VAL A 654 -18.59 -53.59 29.90
CA VAL A 654 -18.61 -55.01 30.20
C VAL A 654 -17.25 -55.42 30.73
N PHE A 655 -17.20 -55.79 32.01
CA PHE A 655 -16.01 -56.29 32.68
C PHE A 655 -16.14 -57.78 32.99
N ARG A 656 -15.13 -58.55 32.60
CA ARG A 656 -14.88 -59.91 33.08
C ARG A 656 -14.02 -59.85 34.34
N ARG A 657 -14.29 -60.77 35.27
CA ARG A 657 -13.75 -60.80 36.63
C ARG A 657 -13.28 -62.20 36.99
N SER A 658 -12.10 -62.31 37.55
CA SER A 658 -11.51 -63.56 38.05
C SER A 658 -10.78 -63.33 39.37
N ALA A 659 -10.81 -64.32 40.26
CA ALA A 659 -10.00 -64.28 41.47
C ALA A 659 -8.52 -64.33 41.09
N ALA A 660 -7.70 -63.45 41.66
CA ALA A 660 -6.26 -63.46 41.44
C ALA A 660 -5.64 -64.72 42.07
N LYS A 661 -4.59 -65.28 41.44
CA LYS A 661 -3.88 -66.45 42.02
C LYS A 661 -3.34 -66.12 43.41
N GLY A 662 -3.77 -66.87 44.42
CA GLY A 662 -3.42 -66.64 45.83
C GLY A 662 -4.34 -65.65 46.58
N GLY A 663 -5.36 -65.11 45.91
CA GLY A 663 -6.37 -64.24 46.50
C GLY A 663 -7.58 -64.99 47.05
N ALA A 664 -8.05 -64.58 48.23
CA ALA A 664 -9.22 -65.14 48.89
C ALA A 664 -10.47 -64.29 48.58
N LEU A 665 -11.07 -64.49 47.40
CA LEU A 665 -12.25 -63.74 46.94
C LEU A 665 -13.18 -64.66 46.14
N ILE A 666 -14.45 -64.71 46.52
CA ILE A 666 -15.50 -65.45 45.79
C ILE A 666 -16.21 -64.50 44.84
N ILE A 667 -16.27 -64.85 43.56
CA ILE A 667 -16.89 -64.02 42.52
C ILE A 667 -18.19 -64.70 42.06
N ALA A 668 -19.31 -64.28 42.67
CA ALA A 668 -20.64 -64.82 42.38
C ALA A 668 -21.04 -64.70 40.90
N ARG A 669 -20.55 -63.66 40.20
CA ARG A 669 -20.72 -63.51 38.75
C ARG A 669 -19.46 -62.95 38.10
N LYS A 670 -18.97 -63.66 37.08
CA LYS A 670 -17.75 -63.30 36.34
C LYS A 670 -17.93 -62.13 35.37
N GLU A 671 -19.17 -61.76 35.04
CA GLU A 671 -19.48 -60.59 34.20
C GLU A 671 -20.15 -59.50 35.03
N ASP A 672 -19.67 -58.26 34.88
CA ASP A 672 -20.21 -57.04 35.46
C ASP A 672 -20.48 -56.06 34.31
N LYS A 673 -21.76 -55.76 34.07
CA LYS A 673 -22.22 -54.93 32.95
C LYS A 673 -22.88 -53.68 33.47
N ASP A 674 -22.56 -52.52 32.91
CA ASP A 674 -23.27 -51.27 33.21
C ASP A 674 -23.67 -50.53 31.93
N GLY A 675 -24.70 -49.72 32.05
CA GLY A 675 -25.23 -48.89 30.96
C GLY A 675 -25.91 -47.66 31.53
N TRP A 676 -25.68 -46.50 30.92
CA TRP A 676 -26.13 -45.20 31.42
C TRP A 676 -26.40 -44.21 30.28
N ALA A 677 -27.27 -43.25 30.56
CA ALA A 677 -27.52 -42.07 29.74
C ALA A 677 -27.48 -40.82 30.64
N GLY A 678 -27.19 -39.66 30.06
CA GLY A 678 -27.06 -38.43 30.81
C GLY A 678 -27.06 -37.18 29.93
N VAL A 679 -27.31 -36.05 30.58
CA VAL A 679 -27.27 -34.71 29.99
C VAL A 679 -26.33 -33.84 30.80
N SER A 680 -25.51 -33.05 30.11
CA SER A 680 -24.70 -32.02 30.74
C SER A 680 -25.01 -30.64 30.16
N TYR A 681 -25.04 -29.65 31.03
CA TYR A 681 -25.12 -28.22 30.73
C TYR A 681 -23.73 -27.59 30.92
N ASP A 682 -23.26 -26.88 29.88
CA ASP A 682 -22.02 -26.11 29.84
C ASP A 682 -22.39 -24.62 29.88
N GLY A 683 -22.02 -23.93 30.96
CA GLY A 683 -22.54 -22.61 31.30
C GLY A 683 -21.44 -21.62 31.69
N LYS A 684 -21.66 -20.33 31.40
CA LYS A 684 -20.65 -19.25 31.51
C LYS A 684 -19.84 -19.23 32.82
N HIS A 685 -20.46 -19.61 33.93
CA HIS A 685 -19.83 -19.67 35.25
C HIS A 685 -20.12 -20.97 36.01
N TRP A 686 -20.91 -21.89 35.45
CA TRP A 686 -21.25 -23.15 36.08
C TRP A 686 -21.60 -24.21 35.03
N ASP A 687 -21.12 -25.42 35.29
CA ASP A 687 -21.40 -26.61 34.52
C ASP A 687 -22.13 -27.61 35.41
N ALA A 688 -23.00 -28.44 34.84
CA ALA A 688 -23.59 -29.57 35.56
C ALA A 688 -23.82 -30.76 34.63
N ALA A 689 -23.80 -31.97 35.20
CA ALA A 689 -24.14 -33.21 34.50
C ALA A 689 -25.02 -34.09 35.40
N LEU A 690 -26.07 -34.64 34.80
CA LEU A 690 -26.94 -35.67 35.39
C LEU A 690 -26.79 -36.95 34.57
N LYS A 691 -26.60 -38.08 35.25
CA LYS A 691 -26.50 -39.42 34.65
C LYS A 691 -27.41 -40.38 35.40
N ALA A 692 -28.09 -41.25 34.66
CA ALA A 692 -28.92 -42.32 35.20
C ALA A 692 -28.69 -43.60 34.39
N GLY A 693 -28.75 -44.76 35.05
CA GLY A 693 -28.40 -46.02 34.43
C GLY A 693 -28.72 -47.24 35.29
N GLY A 694 -28.13 -48.36 34.91
CA GLY A 694 -28.24 -49.60 35.66
C GLY A 694 -26.95 -50.41 35.57
N ARG A 695 -26.72 -51.24 36.58
CA ARG A 695 -25.59 -52.16 36.67
C ARG A 695 -26.09 -53.57 36.98
N ASP A 696 -25.56 -54.53 36.24
CA ASP A 696 -25.88 -55.96 36.26
C ASP A 696 -24.60 -56.73 36.62
N ALA A 697 -24.36 -56.83 37.92
CA ALA A 697 -23.22 -57.50 38.53
C ALA A 697 -23.71 -58.78 39.25
N ALA A 698 -23.35 -59.01 40.52
CA ALA A 698 -23.92 -60.12 41.29
C ALA A 698 -25.43 -59.95 41.52
N LYS A 699 -25.92 -58.70 41.53
CA LYS A 699 -27.34 -58.33 41.37
C LYS A 699 -27.52 -57.22 40.32
N LYS A 700 -28.78 -56.98 39.93
CA LYS A 700 -29.22 -55.83 39.12
C LYS A 700 -29.65 -54.69 40.02
N PHE A 701 -29.15 -53.49 39.78
CA PHE A 701 -29.54 -52.28 40.51
C PHE A 701 -29.44 -51.03 39.63
N PHE A 702 -30.20 -50.01 40.01
CA PHE A 702 -30.20 -48.68 39.37
C PHE A 702 -29.01 -47.86 39.86
N THR A 703 -28.49 -46.99 38.99
CA THR A 703 -27.41 -46.06 39.30
C THR A 703 -27.78 -44.63 38.89
N ALA A 704 -27.37 -43.65 39.68
CA ALA A 704 -27.51 -42.24 39.36
C ALA A 704 -26.28 -41.45 39.80
N GLY A 705 -26.00 -40.35 39.08
CA GLY A 705 -24.91 -39.45 39.40
C GLY A 705 -25.24 -38.01 39.02
N PHE A 706 -24.82 -37.08 39.87
CA PHE A 706 -24.85 -35.65 39.66
C PHE A 706 -23.43 -35.10 39.83
N GLN A 707 -23.01 -34.25 38.90
CA GLN A 707 -21.76 -33.51 38.98
C GLN A 707 -22.08 -32.05 38.69
N ALA A 708 -21.50 -31.11 39.43
CA ALA A 708 -21.58 -29.69 39.16
C ALA A 708 -20.25 -29.01 39.47
N ALA A 709 -19.87 -28.04 38.64
CA ALA A 709 -18.70 -27.21 38.84
C ALA A 709 -19.09 -25.74 38.70
N ARG A 710 -18.47 -24.86 39.47
CA ARG A 710 -18.70 -23.41 39.41
C ARG A 710 -17.39 -22.65 39.45
N THR A 711 -17.16 -21.84 38.41
CA THR A 711 -16.02 -20.91 38.37
C THR A 711 -16.36 -19.69 39.23
N LEU A 712 -15.52 -19.43 40.22
CA LEU A 712 -15.60 -18.31 41.15
C LEU A 712 -14.64 -17.17 40.72
N THR A 713 -14.83 -15.99 41.31
CA THR A 713 -13.90 -14.87 41.18
C THR A 713 -12.47 -15.26 41.56
N GLY A 714 -11.48 -14.75 40.84
CA GLY A 714 -10.07 -15.13 41.02
C GLY A 714 -9.64 -16.41 40.28
N GLY A 715 -10.55 -17.05 39.53
CA GLY A 715 -10.23 -18.27 38.77
C GLY A 715 -10.19 -19.54 39.63
N MET A 716 -10.84 -19.52 40.80
CA MET A 716 -11.08 -20.72 41.58
C MET A 716 -12.24 -21.53 40.99
N LEU A 717 -12.18 -22.84 41.12
CA LEU A 717 -13.20 -23.79 40.70
C LEU A 717 -13.73 -24.51 41.93
N ALA A 718 -15.02 -24.34 42.22
CA ALA A 718 -15.74 -25.16 43.19
C ALA A 718 -16.39 -26.35 42.46
N GLU A 719 -16.28 -27.54 43.04
CA GLU A 719 -16.76 -28.80 42.47
C GLU A 719 -17.67 -29.52 43.48
N LEU A 720 -18.74 -30.14 43.01
CA LEU A 720 -19.69 -30.93 43.79
C LEU A 720 -20.06 -32.18 42.98
N GLU A 721 -19.93 -33.36 43.59
CA GLU A 721 -20.33 -34.65 43.00
C GLU A 721 -21.21 -35.41 43.99
N ALA A 722 -22.27 -36.04 43.51
CA ALA A 722 -23.08 -36.98 44.28
C ALA A 722 -23.38 -38.22 43.44
N GLY A 723 -23.31 -39.40 44.04
CA GLY A 723 -23.57 -40.68 43.39
C GLY A 723 -24.47 -41.57 44.23
N CYS A 724 -25.32 -42.37 43.57
CA CYS A 724 -26.14 -43.39 44.19
C CYS A 724 -26.05 -44.69 43.38
N GLY A 725 -25.80 -45.82 44.05
CA GLY A 725 -25.47 -47.09 43.41
C GLY A 725 -24.14 -47.04 42.64
N ALA A 726 -23.23 -46.14 42.99
CA ALA A 726 -21.95 -45.99 42.31
C ALA A 726 -21.04 -47.21 42.51
N ARG A 727 -20.09 -47.39 41.60
CA ARG A 727 -19.07 -48.43 41.69
C ARG A 727 -18.12 -48.09 42.85
N ALA A 728 -18.14 -48.92 43.90
CA ALA A 728 -17.19 -48.85 45.00
C ALA A 728 -15.92 -49.62 44.62
N ASP A 729 -14.76 -48.98 44.67
CA ASP A 729 -13.46 -49.52 44.24
C ASP A 729 -12.38 -49.50 45.35
N GLU A 730 -12.78 -49.14 46.57
CA GLU A 730 -11.90 -49.00 47.74
C GLU A 730 -11.29 -50.34 48.19
N SER A 731 -12.02 -51.45 48.04
CA SER A 731 -11.53 -52.80 48.30
C SER A 731 -11.90 -53.77 47.19
N SER A 732 -11.13 -54.86 47.04
CA SER A 732 -11.42 -55.91 46.06
C SER A 732 -12.81 -56.55 46.27
N TYR A 733 -13.32 -56.57 47.51
CA TYR A 733 -14.67 -57.07 47.83
C TYR A 733 -15.77 -56.08 47.43
N LEU A 734 -15.60 -54.79 47.74
CA LEU A 734 -16.54 -53.74 47.33
C LEU A 734 -16.62 -53.64 45.80
N GLU A 735 -15.48 -53.75 45.11
CA GLU A 735 -15.43 -53.78 43.65
C GLU A 735 -16.21 -54.98 43.08
N ALA A 736 -16.00 -56.17 43.65
CA ALA A 736 -16.66 -57.41 43.24
C ALA A 736 -18.18 -57.40 43.51
N ALA A 737 -18.58 -57.00 44.72
CA ALA A 737 -19.86 -57.37 45.30
C ALA A 737 -20.56 -56.24 46.09
N GLY A 738 -20.06 -55.01 46.04
CA GLY A 738 -20.68 -53.84 46.68
C GLY A 738 -21.10 -52.74 45.71
N MET A 739 -21.59 -51.66 46.30
CA MET A 739 -21.82 -50.34 45.71
C MET A 739 -21.65 -49.25 46.79
N ARG A 740 -21.50 -47.98 46.36
CA ARG A 740 -21.48 -46.82 47.26
C ARG A 740 -22.51 -45.77 46.88
N ASP A 741 -23.02 -45.08 47.89
CA ASP A 741 -23.68 -43.78 47.74
C ASP A 741 -22.72 -42.75 48.31
N HIS A 742 -22.35 -41.72 47.54
CA HIS A 742 -21.28 -40.77 47.90
C HIS A 742 -21.65 -39.31 47.63
N LEU A 743 -21.02 -38.41 48.37
CA LEU A 743 -21.07 -36.97 48.21
C LEU A 743 -19.65 -36.40 48.37
N SER A 744 -19.14 -35.74 47.35
CA SER A 744 -17.81 -35.14 47.32
C SER A 744 -17.93 -33.65 47.00
N ALA A 745 -17.18 -32.80 47.70
CA ALA A 745 -17.13 -31.36 47.46
C ALA A 745 -15.68 -30.87 47.48
N GLY A 746 -15.33 -29.93 46.60
CA GLY A 746 -13.96 -29.44 46.49
C GLY A 746 -13.86 -28.00 46.02
N VAL A 747 -12.72 -27.38 46.29
CA VAL A 747 -12.31 -26.08 45.76
C VAL A 747 -10.85 -26.18 45.32
N SER A 748 -10.55 -25.71 44.11
CA SER A 748 -9.17 -25.59 43.62
C SER A 748 -8.96 -24.27 42.90
N GLY A 749 -7.71 -23.83 42.75
CA GLY A 749 -7.42 -22.56 42.06
C GLY A 749 -5.98 -22.09 42.22
N PRO A 750 -5.63 -20.95 41.58
CA PRO A 750 -4.34 -20.31 41.79
C PRO A 750 -4.27 -19.71 43.20
N LEU A 751 -3.14 -19.90 43.88
CA LEU A 751 -2.78 -19.19 45.11
C LEU A 751 -2.05 -17.89 44.73
N ALA A 752 -0.90 -18.06 44.09
CA ALA A 752 -0.10 -17.02 43.44
C ALA A 752 0.76 -17.74 42.40
N LYS A 753 0.63 -17.43 41.11
CA LYS A 753 1.34 -18.16 40.04
C LYS A 753 2.85 -18.18 40.33
N PRO A 754 3.54 -19.34 40.25
CA PRO A 754 3.14 -20.63 39.67
C PRO A 754 2.41 -21.62 40.62
N TYR A 755 2.01 -21.20 41.82
CA TYR A 755 1.40 -22.07 42.84
C TYR A 755 -0.14 -22.16 42.76
N TYR A 756 -0.65 -23.37 42.93
CA TYR A 756 -2.07 -23.73 42.92
C TYR A 756 -2.41 -24.60 44.12
N PHE A 757 -3.66 -24.54 44.58
CA PHE A 757 -4.18 -25.41 45.63
C PHE A 757 -5.36 -26.26 45.14
N ARG A 758 -5.62 -27.35 45.86
CA ARG A 758 -6.86 -28.12 45.82
C ARG A 758 -7.19 -28.59 47.23
N VAL A 759 -8.40 -28.34 47.69
CA VAL A 759 -8.98 -28.92 48.91
C VAL A 759 -10.25 -29.66 48.53
N SER A 760 -10.42 -30.88 49.03
CA SER A 760 -11.61 -31.70 48.77
C SER A 760 -12.03 -32.48 50.00
N MET A 761 -13.32 -32.63 50.20
CA MET A 761 -13.96 -33.48 51.19
C MET A 761 -14.82 -34.51 50.48
N ASP A 762 -14.86 -35.73 51.02
CA ASP A 762 -15.63 -36.85 50.50
C ASP A 762 -16.35 -37.57 51.65
N ALA A 763 -17.58 -38.02 51.42
CA ALA A 763 -18.34 -38.84 52.34
C ALA A 763 -19.09 -39.92 51.56
N ALA A 764 -18.84 -41.18 51.89
CA ALA A 764 -19.41 -42.35 51.23
C ALA A 764 -20.03 -43.32 52.23
N GLN A 765 -21.17 -43.91 51.85
CA GLN A 765 -21.79 -45.07 52.50
C GLN A 765 -21.70 -46.27 51.58
N TYR A 766 -21.29 -47.41 52.12
CA TYR A 766 -21.07 -48.65 51.38
C TYR A 766 -22.18 -49.65 51.66
N PHE A 767 -22.58 -50.37 50.61
CA PHE A 767 -23.67 -51.35 50.68
C PHE A 767 -23.33 -52.63 49.89
N SER A 768 -23.96 -53.75 50.26
CA SER A 768 -24.13 -54.89 49.36
C SER A 768 -24.96 -54.47 48.13
N GLN A 769 -24.97 -55.29 47.07
CA GLN A 769 -25.77 -55.02 45.87
C GLN A 769 -27.29 -55.18 46.10
N GLU A 770 -27.71 -55.60 47.31
CA GLU A 770 -29.09 -55.57 47.80
C GLU A 770 -29.44 -54.34 48.67
N ARG A 771 -28.56 -53.32 48.74
CA ARG A 771 -28.68 -52.15 49.65
C ARG A 771 -28.58 -52.47 51.14
N ILE A 772 -27.88 -53.55 51.51
CA ILE A 772 -27.57 -53.82 52.93
C ILE A 772 -26.31 -53.03 53.32
N TYR A 773 -26.40 -52.18 54.35
CA TYR A 773 -25.30 -51.32 54.80
C TYR A 773 -24.08 -52.12 55.27
N ALA A 774 -22.91 -51.75 54.78
CA ALA A 774 -21.61 -52.39 55.04
C ALA A 774 -20.62 -51.50 55.79
N GLY A 775 -20.86 -50.18 55.82
CA GLY A 775 -20.01 -49.21 56.51
C GLY A 775 -20.04 -47.84 55.85
N ARG A 776 -19.22 -46.92 56.34
CA ARG A 776 -19.06 -45.55 55.83
C ARG A 776 -17.61 -45.10 55.89
N MET A 777 -17.26 -44.14 55.05
CA MET A 777 -15.99 -43.43 55.12
C MET A 777 -16.23 -41.94 54.89
N SER A 778 -15.50 -41.09 55.60
CA SER A 778 -15.33 -39.68 55.25
C SER A 778 -13.85 -39.38 55.10
N SER A 779 -13.47 -38.57 54.12
CA SER A 779 -12.09 -38.18 53.91
C SER A 779 -11.93 -36.70 53.54
N GLY A 780 -10.80 -36.12 53.94
CA GLY A 780 -10.38 -34.78 53.56
C GLY A 780 -9.02 -34.85 52.90
N ARG A 781 -8.80 -34.07 51.85
CA ARG A 781 -7.51 -33.93 51.16
C ARG A 781 -7.21 -32.46 50.93
N ALA A 782 -5.98 -32.05 51.23
CA ALA A 782 -5.42 -30.75 50.89
C ALA A 782 -4.13 -30.96 50.08
N GLU A 783 -4.00 -30.27 48.97
CA GLU A 783 -2.88 -30.35 48.04
C GLU A 783 -2.43 -28.95 47.62
N ILE A 784 -1.12 -28.72 47.66
CA ILE A 784 -0.47 -27.54 47.07
C ILE A 784 0.43 -28.04 45.96
N SER A 785 0.35 -27.41 44.80
CA SER A 785 1.17 -27.74 43.63
C SER A 785 1.84 -26.51 43.05
N ARG A 786 3.00 -26.72 42.43
CA ARG A 786 3.75 -25.73 41.67
C ARG A 786 3.82 -26.21 40.22
N GLN A 787 3.36 -25.37 39.29
CA GLN A 787 3.32 -25.66 37.86
C GLN A 787 4.37 -24.84 37.11
N ASP A 788 5.45 -25.49 36.70
CA ASP A 788 6.51 -24.92 35.89
C ASP A 788 6.35 -25.34 34.42
N ARG A 789 6.80 -24.48 33.49
CA ARG A 789 6.91 -24.83 32.07
C ARG A 789 8.36 -24.75 31.64
N VAL A 790 8.82 -25.79 30.96
CA VAL A 790 10.10 -25.86 30.27
C VAL A 790 9.83 -26.14 28.78
N PRO A 791 10.74 -25.83 27.85
CA PRO A 791 10.48 -25.98 26.41
C PRO A 791 9.93 -27.36 26.02
N GLY A 792 8.66 -27.40 25.61
CA GLY A 792 7.97 -28.63 25.19
C GLY A 792 7.36 -29.48 26.31
N TRP A 793 7.50 -29.11 27.60
CA TRP A 793 6.93 -29.87 28.73
C TRP A 793 6.35 -28.97 29.83
N ALA A 794 5.17 -29.35 30.32
CA ALA A 794 4.61 -28.86 31.57
C ALA A 794 4.97 -29.83 32.72
N VAL A 795 5.55 -29.28 33.78
CA VAL A 795 5.99 -30.00 34.98
C VAL A 795 5.19 -29.48 36.16
N SER A 796 4.51 -30.38 36.87
CA SER A 796 3.83 -30.09 38.13
C SER A 796 4.49 -30.86 39.26
N THR A 797 4.87 -30.19 40.34
CA THR A 797 5.25 -30.83 41.60
C THR A 797 4.15 -30.57 42.63
N ARG A 798 3.84 -31.55 43.48
CA ARG A 798 2.75 -31.47 44.47
C ARG A 798 3.16 -32.02 45.84
N LEU A 799 2.65 -31.37 46.87
CA LEU A 799 2.64 -31.86 48.25
C LEU A 799 1.18 -31.97 48.69
N TYR A 800 0.81 -33.07 49.32
CA TYR A 800 -0.55 -33.28 49.78
C TYR A 800 -0.63 -34.00 51.14
N TYR A 801 -1.69 -33.68 51.87
CA TYR A 801 -2.14 -34.38 53.07
C TYR A 801 -3.55 -34.92 52.81
N GLN A 802 -3.83 -36.13 53.28
CA GLN A 802 -5.15 -36.74 53.23
C GLN A 802 -5.43 -37.48 54.54
N ASN A 803 -6.60 -37.23 55.13
CA ASN A 803 -7.12 -37.98 56.27
C ASN A 803 -8.38 -38.74 55.84
N ALA A 804 -8.57 -39.94 56.36
CA ALA A 804 -9.80 -40.72 56.19
C ALA A 804 -10.24 -41.31 57.54
N SER A 805 -11.51 -41.13 57.88
CA SER A 805 -12.18 -41.80 58.98
C SER A 805 -13.17 -42.81 58.40
N ALA A 806 -13.04 -44.07 58.80
CA ALA A 806 -13.81 -45.18 58.28
C ALA A 806 -14.38 -46.03 59.42
N ASP A 807 -15.61 -46.49 59.22
CA ASP A 807 -16.44 -47.17 60.21
C ASP A 807 -17.16 -48.34 59.52
N SER A 808 -16.81 -49.57 59.90
CA SER A 808 -17.24 -50.81 59.24
C SER A 808 -18.38 -51.48 60.00
N ALA A 809 -19.40 -51.97 59.29
CA ALA A 809 -20.45 -52.76 59.91
C ALA A 809 -19.89 -54.12 60.41
N PRO A 810 -20.28 -54.62 61.61
CA PRO A 810 -19.74 -55.86 62.16
C PRO A 810 -19.99 -57.14 61.33
N ARG A 811 -20.99 -57.13 60.45
CA ARG A 811 -21.30 -58.16 59.43
C ARG A 811 -22.01 -57.49 58.25
N ALA A 812 -21.53 -57.67 57.01
CA ALA A 812 -22.12 -57.06 55.82
C ALA A 812 -22.88 -58.09 54.97
N LYS A 813 -24.12 -58.37 55.40
CA LYS A 813 -24.99 -59.40 54.80
C LYS A 813 -25.26 -59.14 53.31
N GLY A 814 -25.58 -60.20 52.58
CA GLY A 814 -25.91 -60.16 51.14
C GLY A 814 -24.72 -60.55 50.26
N THR A 815 -24.57 -59.89 49.11
CA THR A 815 -23.48 -60.18 48.16
C THR A 815 -22.07 -60.04 48.74
N LEU A 816 -21.86 -59.21 49.77
CA LEU A 816 -20.53 -58.96 50.36
C LEU A 816 -20.05 -60.14 51.22
N ASP A 817 -20.85 -60.60 52.18
CA ASP A 817 -20.60 -61.86 52.90
C ASP A 817 -20.38 -63.03 51.91
N ALA A 818 -21.20 -63.14 50.87
CA ALA A 818 -21.06 -64.19 49.84
C ALA A 818 -19.80 -64.05 48.95
N ALA A 819 -19.10 -62.91 49.00
CA ALA A 819 -17.83 -62.71 48.32
C ALA A 819 -16.61 -63.02 49.20
N SER A 820 -16.80 -63.17 50.51
CA SER A 820 -15.75 -63.52 51.47
C SER A 820 -15.73 -65.04 51.76
N PRO A 821 -14.57 -65.71 51.69
CA PRO A 821 -14.41 -67.06 52.23
C PRO A 821 -14.16 -67.07 53.75
N PHE A 822 -14.16 -65.92 54.42
CA PHE A 822 -13.91 -65.77 55.85
C PHE A 822 -15.08 -65.10 56.58
N ASP A 823 -15.47 -65.66 57.73
CA ASP A 823 -16.38 -65.02 58.67
C ASP A 823 -15.78 -63.72 59.25
N GLY A 824 -16.54 -62.64 59.26
CA GLY A 824 -16.13 -61.36 59.86
C GLY A 824 -15.12 -60.54 59.03
N ALA A 825 -15.10 -60.73 57.70
CA ALA A 825 -14.25 -59.94 56.82
C ALA A 825 -14.55 -58.43 56.88
N VAL A 826 -13.48 -57.62 56.83
CA VAL A 826 -13.56 -56.15 56.81
C VAL A 826 -13.63 -55.68 55.35
N PHE A 827 -14.77 -55.11 54.97
CA PHE A 827 -15.05 -54.72 53.58
C PHE A 827 -14.65 -53.29 53.23
N VAL A 828 -14.73 -52.36 54.19
CA VAL A 828 -14.36 -50.94 54.05
C VAL A 828 -12.92 -50.75 54.57
N PRO A 829 -12.04 -49.97 53.92
CA PRO A 829 -10.68 -49.74 54.41
C PRO A 829 -10.62 -49.13 55.81
N SER A 830 -9.47 -49.28 56.47
CA SER A 830 -9.21 -48.67 57.79
C SER A 830 -9.08 -47.15 57.73
N SER A 831 -9.33 -46.47 58.85
CA SER A 831 -9.02 -45.04 59.01
C SER A 831 -7.53 -44.79 58.83
N PHE A 832 -7.14 -43.72 58.13
CA PHE A 832 -5.73 -43.42 57.87
C PHE A 832 -5.41 -41.92 57.83
N ASN A 833 -4.13 -41.61 58.07
CA ASN A 833 -3.50 -40.34 57.71
C ASN A 833 -2.42 -40.61 56.65
N GLN A 834 -2.38 -39.78 55.61
CA GLN A 834 -1.46 -39.90 54.50
C GLN A 834 -0.79 -38.56 54.16
N TYR A 835 0.52 -38.59 54.01
CA TYR A 835 1.34 -37.44 53.59
C TYR A 835 2.10 -37.85 52.34
N GLY A 836 1.99 -37.08 51.27
CA GLY A 836 2.55 -37.44 49.98
C GLY A 836 3.21 -36.29 49.23
N THR A 837 4.17 -36.67 48.41
CA THR A 837 4.77 -35.82 47.38
C THR A 837 4.61 -36.50 46.04
N GLY A 838 4.50 -35.73 44.97
CA GLY A 838 4.41 -36.27 43.63
C GLY A 838 4.86 -35.29 42.57
N PHE A 839 5.09 -35.82 41.37
CA PHE A 839 5.30 -35.01 40.19
C PHE A 839 4.46 -35.52 39.02
N THR A 840 4.19 -34.63 38.08
CA THR A 840 3.55 -34.93 36.81
C THR A 840 4.31 -34.21 35.70
N LEU A 841 4.69 -34.96 34.68
CA LEU A 841 5.36 -34.50 33.48
C LEU A 841 4.44 -34.77 32.30
N THR A 842 4.08 -33.72 31.56
CA THR A 842 3.22 -33.81 30.37
C THR A 842 3.85 -33.01 29.25
N ARG A 843 3.71 -33.47 27.99
CA ARG A 843 4.08 -32.65 26.84
C ARG A 843 3.23 -31.38 26.84
N ASP A 844 3.87 -30.22 26.64
CA ASP A 844 3.17 -28.92 26.71
C ASP A 844 2.09 -28.87 25.61
N GLY A 845 0.84 -28.61 26.02
CA GLY A 845 -0.33 -28.80 25.16
C GLY A 845 -0.81 -30.27 25.02
N TYR A 846 -1.03 -30.95 26.15
CA TYR A 846 -1.60 -32.31 26.24
C TYR A 846 -2.95 -32.55 25.49
N LYS A 847 -3.62 -31.49 25.02
CA LYS A 847 -4.85 -31.55 24.19
C LYS A 847 -4.68 -31.06 22.74
N LEU A 848 -3.44 -30.86 22.26
CA LEU A 848 -3.21 -30.45 20.89
C LEU A 848 -3.42 -31.64 19.93
N PRO A 849 -4.30 -31.56 18.91
CA PRO A 849 -4.47 -32.59 17.89
C PRO A 849 -3.27 -32.58 16.92
N LEU A 850 -2.13 -33.11 17.38
CA LEU A 850 -0.92 -33.22 16.59
C LEU A 850 -0.73 -34.66 16.08
N ARG A 851 -0.22 -34.76 14.85
CA ARG A 851 0.35 -35.99 14.24
C ARG A 851 1.61 -36.51 14.99
N ARG A 852 1.82 -36.14 16.26
CA ARG A 852 3.03 -36.40 17.05
C ARG A 852 2.64 -36.99 18.40
N LEU A 853 3.43 -37.97 18.84
CA LEU A 853 3.27 -38.65 20.13
C LEU A 853 3.45 -37.67 21.30
N SER A 854 2.48 -37.65 22.21
CA SER A 854 2.47 -36.82 23.43
C SER A 854 2.56 -37.73 24.66
N PRO A 855 3.78 -38.08 25.11
CA PRO A 855 3.97 -38.88 26.32
C PRO A 855 3.63 -38.11 27.59
N TYR A 856 3.23 -38.84 28.62
CA TYR A 856 3.02 -38.33 29.97
C TYR A 856 3.49 -39.33 31.03
N LEU A 857 3.85 -38.78 32.20
CA LEU A 857 4.24 -39.53 33.39
C LEU A 857 3.71 -38.81 34.63
N SER A 858 3.12 -39.54 35.55
CA SER A 858 2.86 -39.09 36.92
C SER A 858 3.43 -40.12 37.89
N ALA A 859 4.02 -39.65 38.98
CA ALA A 859 4.47 -40.51 40.06
C ALA A 859 4.32 -39.82 41.42
N ASP A 860 3.94 -40.60 42.42
CA ASP A 860 3.66 -40.17 43.78
C ASP A 860 4.33 -41.12 44.77
N TYR A 861 4.95 -40.56 45.80
CA TYR A 861 5.46 -41.28 46.96
C TYR A 861 4.76 -40.75 48.21
N TYR A 862 4.31 -41.63 49.09
CA TYR A 862 3.54 -41.23 50.26
C TYR A 862 3.73 -42.16 51.46
N TYR A 863 3.75 -41.56 52.64
CA TYR A 863 3.58 -42.25 53.91
C TYR A 863 2.09 -42.38 54.20
N ASN A 864 1.65 -43.54 54.69
CA ASN A 864 0.27 -43.78 55.14
C ASN A 864 0.29 -44.55 56.46
N SER A 865 -0.47 -44.12 57.45
CA SER A 865 -0.46 -44.70 58.80
C SER A 865 -0.87 -46.17 58.87
N SER A 866 -1.60 -46.71 57.88
CA SER A 866 -2.09 -48.10 57.89
C SER A 866 -1.10 -49.12 57.29
N PHE A 867 -0.13 -48.69 56.48
CA PHE A 867 0.84 -49.60 55.83
C PHE A 867 2.25 -48.99 55.60
N LEU A 868 2.55 -47.88 56.27
CA LEU A 868 3.85 -47.21 56.40
C LEU A 868 4.46 -46.59 55.12
N GLY A 869 4.21 -47.11 53.93
CA GLY A 869 4.76 -46.55 52.70
C GLY A 869 4.06 -47.03 51.44
N GLY A 870 3.71 -46.08 50.58
CA GLY A 870 3.03 -46.31 49.31
C GLY A 870 3.67 -45.55 48.15
N PHE A 871 3.38 -46.03 46.95
CA PHE A 871 3.85 -45.48 45.70
C PHE A 871 2.75 -45.57 44.65
N GLY A 872 2.64 -44.57 43.79
CA GLY A 872 1.80 -44.60 42.61
C GLY A 872 2.59 -44.13 41.40
N SER A 873 2.38 -44.76 40.25
CA SER A 873 2.81 -44.21 38.97
C SER A 873 1.81 -44.52 37.87
N ARG A 874 1.71 -43.61 36.91
CA ARG A 874 1.01 -43.81 35.65
C ARG A 874 1.81 -43.18 34.54
N ALA A 875 2.12 -43.96 33.51
CA ALA A 875 2.83 -43.52 32.32
C ALA A 875 2.00 -43.87 31.09
N GLY A 876 2.05 -43.03 30.06
CA GLY A 876 1.27 -43.27 28.86
C GLY A 876 1.68 -42.35 27.72
N ALA A 877 0.98 -42.50 26.60
CA ALA A 877 1.12 -41.58 25.49
C ALA A 877 -0.19 -41.42 24.73
N THR A 878 -0.49 -40.16 24.40
CA THR A 878 -1.64 -39.75 23.61
C THR A 878 -1.18 -39.38 22.20
N PHE A 879 -1.91 -39.75 21.15
CA PHE A 879 -1.61 -39.37 19.77
C PHE A 879 -2.86 -39.37 18.87
N SER A 880 -2.76 -38.72 17.71
CA SER A 880 -3.83 -38.70 16.71
C SER A 880 -3.56 -39.68 15.56
N PRO A 881 -4.14 -40.91 15.54
CA PRO A 881 -3.94 -41.88 14.46
C PRO A 881 -4.49 -41.39 13.12
N TRP A 882 -5.69 -40.78 13.11
CA TRP A 882 -6.33 -40.24 11.92
C TRP A 882 -6.92 -38.86 12.20
N ARG A 883 -6.49 -37.85 11.42
CA ARG A 883 -6.98 -36.46 11.45
C ARG A 883 -7.04 -35.77 12.82
N ARG A 884 -8.09 -36.07 13.60
CA ARG A 884 -8.47 -35.45 14.88
C ARG A 884 -8.85 -36.49 15.95
N ASP A 885 -8.94 -37.76 15.60
CA ASP A 885 -9.25 -38.83 16.55
C ASP A 885 -8.13 -38.92 17.58
N ILE A 886 -8.44 -39.21 18.84
CA ILE A 886 -7.47 -39.22 19.93
C ILE A 886 -7.34 -40.65 20.47
N ALA A 887 -6.18 -41.25 20.29
CA ALA A 887 -5.81 -42.49 20.95
C ALA A 887 -5.00 -42.21 22.21
N ASP A 888 -5.33 -42.85 23.33
CA ASP A 888 -4.55 -42.83 24.57
C ASP A 888 -4.23 -44.25 25.02
N PHE A 889 -2.98 -44.50 25.39
CA PHE A 889 -2.52 -45.78 25.96
C PHE A 889 -1.76 -45.51 27.25
N TRP A 890 -2.05 -46.28 28.30
CA TRP A 890 -1.41 -46.11 29.60
C TRP A 890 -1.12 -47.42 30.33
N VAL A 891 -0.14 -47.33 31.22
CA VAL A 891 0.17 -48.32 32.26
C VAL A 891 0.07 -47.63 33.62
N GLU A 892 -0.52 -48.29 34.60
CA GLU A 892 -0.64 -47.81 35.98
C GLU A 892 -0.09 -48.85 36.98
N TYR A 893 0.60 -48.35 38.00
CA TYR A 893 1.07 -49.13 39.13
C TYR A 893 0.75 -48.37 40.41
N SER A 894 0.22 -49.06 41.43
CA SER A 894 0.02 -48.48 42.75
C SER A 894 0.24 -49.52 43.84
N LYS A 895 0.80 -49.10 44.97
CA LYS A 895 0.94 -49.90 46.18
C LYS A 895 0.52 -49.04 47.37
N GLY A 896 -0.48 -49.49 48.13
CA GLY A 896 -1.07 -48.72 49.23
C GLY A 896 -2.31 -47.90 48.83
N TYR A 897 -3.10 -48.40 47.88
CA TYR A 897 -4.21 -47.66 47.30
C TYR A 897 -5.35 -47.41 48.31
N GLN A 898 -5.75 -46.14 48.50
CA GLN A 898 -6.93 -45.71 49.29
C GLN A 898 -7.02 -46.31 50.72
N GLY A 899 -5.89 -46.43 51.43
CA GLY A 899 -5.88 -46.99 52.79
C GLY A 899 -5.88 -48.52 52.85
N ALA A 900 -6.15 -49.20 51.73
CA ALA A 900 -5.93 -50.62 51.58
C ALA A 900 -4.45 -50.89 51.23
N GLY A 901 -3.84 -51.90 51.86
CA GLY A 901 -2.50 -52.39 51.50
C GLY A 901 -2.45 -53.15 50.17
N ASP A 902 -3.34 -52.82 49.24
CA ASP A 902 -3.46 -53.44 47.92
C ASP A 902 -2.34 -52.97 46.98
N GLU A 903 -1.92 -53.88 46.10
CA GLU A 903 -1.08 -53.60 44.94
C GLU A 903 -1.96 -53.68 43.68
N ILE A 904 -1.89 -52.65 42.84
CA ILE A 904 -2.64 -52.50 41.60
C ILE A 904 -1.65 -52.43 40.44
N LYS A 905 -1.84 -53.28 39.43
CA LYS A 905 -1.18 -53.22 38.12
C LYS A 905 -2.25 -53.11 37.06
N GLY A 906 -2.21 -52.07 36.23
CA GLY A 906 -3.21 -51.87 35.19
C GLY A 906 -2.59 -51.45 33.86
N THR A 907 -3.30 -51.78 32.78
CA THR A 907 -3.06 -51.25 31.44
C THR A 907 -4.39 -50.82 30.85
N GLY A 908 -4.38 -49.80 30.00
CA GLY A 908 -5.58 -49.36 29.31
C GLY A 908 -5.29 -48.68 27.99
N ALA A 909 -6.31 -48.70 27.14
CA ALA A 909 -6.33 -48.03 25.86
C ALA A 909 -7.69 -47.36 25.64
N SER A 910 -7.71 -46.24 24.95
CA SER A 910 -8.95 -45.61 24.46
C SER A 910 -8.72 -44.98 23.10
N LEU A 911 -9.78 -44.90 22.29
CA LEU A 911 -9.78 -44.23 21.00
C LEU A 911 -11.05 -43.39 20.89
N THR A 912 -10.92 -42.07 20.96
CA THR A 912 -12.03 -41.13 20.74
C THR A 912 -12.10 -40.79 19.27
N LEU A 913 -13.16 -41.25 18.61
CA LEU A 913 -13.51 -40.94 17.23
C LEU A 913 -14.40 -39.71 17.20
N TYR A 914 -14.04 -38.67 16.44
CA TYR A 914 -14.83 -37.44 16.30
C TYR A 914 -15.54 -37.38 14.94
N PHE A 915 -16.79 -36.91 14.96
CA PHE A 915 -17.64 -36.78 13.77
C PHE A 915 -17.88 -35.29 13.43
#